data_AF-A0A957FW33-F1
#
_entry.id   AF-A0A957FW33-F1
#
_cell.length_a   1.000
_cell.length_b   1.000
_cell.length_c   1.000
_cell.angle_alpha   90.00
_cell.angle_beta   90.00
_cell.angle_gamma   90.00
#
_symmetry.space_group_name_H-M   'P 1'
#
loop_
_entity.id
_entity.type
_entity.pdbx_description
1 polymer ?
#
loop_
_entity_poly.entity_id
_entity_poly.type
_entity_poly.pdbx_seq_one_letter_code
_entity_poly.pdbx_strand_id
1 'polypeptide(L)'
;MKLRIQFVAGILAASILVSILTVRWLQGQALAAVHKPTQVVIRAVLYDGYASGDADEAVQLQNNIFLTTTIAGWQLSDGSSSTASFPAGTELAPWQTIWVARDGSAFTTHFGFPPDFETVDSSPAIPNMEGIWPRYTNSGDRVMLVDEQFNFIDVLLYKEVTTPQLGWAGATVQPYLVNGIFAEEGQILQRKVDPLTNQVFPDTDTAADWIQDPDDPIWGKQVRYPGWDSDQFQQPVTISSQAALTVAIAPDNSFDLFLAEISAATDSIQAESLTFEHVGIANALVAAAGRGVTVTLLLEGGPAGGLTDQERYVCQQLEAAGGACWFMVNDPAQDVFDRYRYLHAKFMIIDGRRVVLGSENLSPRSLPDDQKGDGTWGRRGVFFATSDPALVSQLSAVFQADFAPALHQDLRRWSATDPVYGAPPADFEPELLNGGITYTVRFSAPVQFQAPLSLTLLQAPDNMLHPDAGLLTHINEAGPGSVIRVMQLNERPHWGPSNSTSLADPNVRLEAYIAAAQRGARVRILLDAYFADPSDPLGNQATCAYVHKIAMAEHLDLSCLLGNPAGLGIHNKMILIDNPAGSYAIVGSVNGTELSHKGNREVALLVQSSEVHDYLAMMFDWDWPKTLYFPVVYNEFRGRADHLLISEVLYDPAGPDDAEFIELVNPTGNAIDLSNYRLSDAVEPDDFEDSRIFPAGAVLPAGETLVIATTATGFQSKFGFLPDFEILSTDPLVPDLIDDPAWGDPATFLQLGNGGDEVILRNDLGIVIDLLVYGSGSYPGVAGCPLVAAPDHSLERYPFWRDSDVCADDFRDWAFPNPGQLP
;
A
#
# COMPACT_ATOMS: atom_id res chain seq x y z
N MET A 1 46.10 -11.14 18.17
CA MET A 1 45.94 -10.05 19.15
C MET A 1 44.85 -9.03 18.77
N LYS A 2 43.93 -9.33 17.83
CA LYS A 2 42.72 -8.52 17.54
C LYS A 2 41.41 -9.15 18.06
N LEU A 3 41.45 -10.39 18.54
CA LEU A 3 40.28 -11.11 19.07
C LEU A 3 40.02 -10.90 20.58
N ARG A 4 40.85 -10.11 21.28
CA ARG A 4 40.69 -9.83 22.72
C ARG A 4 40.11 -8.45 23.04
N ILE A 5 39.88 -7.59 22.04
CA ILE A 5 39.36 -6.23 22.24
C ILE A 5 37.82 -6.18 22.04
N GLN A 6 37.25 -7.03 21.17
CA GLN A 6 35.79 -7.08 20.95
C GLN A 6 35.03 -7.83 22.06
N PHE A 7 35.65 -8.80 22.73
CA PHE A 7 35.03 -9.51 23.86
C PHE A 7 34.95 -8.66 25.14
N VAL A 8 35.86 -7.68 25.29
CA VAL A 8 35.84 -6.76 26.44
C VAL A 8 34.83 -5.63 26.23
N ALA A 9 34.57 -5.22 24.97
CA ALA A 9 33.55 -4.20 24.65
C ALA A 9 32.11 -4.71 24.84
N GLY A 10 31.82 -5.97 24.47
CA GLY A 10 30.50 -6.58 24.68
C GLY A 10 30.15 -6.85 26.14
N ILE A 11 31.15 -7.19 26.97
CA ILE A 11 30.96 -7.39 28.41
C ILE A 11 30.85 -6.05 29.13
N LEU A 12 31.53 -4.98 28.69
CA LEU A 12 31.32 -3.64 29.26
C LEU A 12 29.93 -3.06 28.91
N ALA A 13 29.40 -3.29 27.70
CA ALA A 13 28.07 -2.81 27.31
C ALA A 13 26.94 -3.50 28.11
N ALA A 14 27.03 -4.82 28.32
CA ALA A 14 26.08 -5.56 29.16
C ALA A 14 26.22 -5.21 30.65
N SER A 15 27.45 -4.96 31.13
CA SER A 15 27.69 -4.53 32.52
C SER A 15 27.20 -3.09 32.76
N ILE A 16 27.29 -2.20 31.77
CA ILE A 16 26.78 -0.83 31.85
C ILE A 16 25.25 -0.82 31.79
N LEU A 17 24.60 -1.68 31.00
CA LEU A 17 23.13 -1.82 31.00
C LEU A 17 22.61 -2.36 32.34
N VAL A 18 23.25 -3.38 32.91
CA VAL A 18 22.89 -3.91 34.24
C VAL A 18 23.24 -2.93 35.36
N SER A 19 24.29 -2.12 35.21
CA SER A 19 24.63 -1.04 36.17
C SER A 19 23.67 0.15 36.07
N ILE A 20 23.17 0.50 34.89
CA ILE A 20 22.15 1.54 34.70
C ILE A 20 20.79 1.07 35.24
N LEU A 21 20.44 -0.21 35.06
CA LEU A 21 19.24 -0.82 35.64
C LEU A 21 19.34 -0.96 37.17
N THR A 22 20.49 -1.31 37.74
CA THR A 22 20.68 -1.41 39.21
C THR A 22 20.90 -0.07 39.89
N VAL A 23 21.49 0.94 39.21
CA VAL A 23 21.54 2.32 39.71
C VAL A 23 20.17 2.98 39.63
N ARG A 24 19.32 2.69 38.63
CA ARG A 24 17.90 3.11 38.65
C ARG A 24 17.10 2.41 39.77
N TRP A 25 17.39 1.13 40.05
CA TRP A 25 16.77 0.40 41.16
C TRP A 25 17.23 0.89 42.55
N LEU A 26 18.48 1.35 42.69
CA LEU A 26 19.05 1.85 43.96
C LEU A 26 18.88 3.37 44.17
N GLN A 27 18.74 4.17 43.10
CA GLN A 27 18.35 5.59 43.19
C GLN A 27 16.84 5.77 43.37
N GLY A 28 16.02 4.78 43.00
CA GLY A 28 14.59 4.73 43.29
C GLY A 28 14.22 4.60 44.78
N GLN A 29 15.18 4.38 45.68
CA GLN A 29 14.93 4.30 47.12
C GLN A 29 15.36 5.55 47.92
N ALA A 30 15.86 6.60 47.28
CA ALA A 30 16.38 7.79 47.98
C ALA A 30 15.59 9.10 47.75
N LEU A 31 14.49 9.07 47.01
CA LEU A 31 13.49 10.16 46.93
C LEU A 31 12.07 9.57 46.84
N ALA A 32 11.75 8.61 47.71
CA ALA A 32 10.36 8.25 47.97
C ALA A 32 9.75 9.32 48.89
N ALA A 33 9.36 10.47 48.33
CA ALA A 33 8.24 11.20 48.89
C ALA A 33 7.06 10.23 48.89
N VAL A 34 6.42 10.07 50.05
CA VAL A 34 5.32 9.13 50.28
C VAL A 34 4.25 9.36 49.21
N HIS A 35 4.20 8.45 48.23
CA HIS A 35 3.19 8.43 47.20
C HIS A 35 1.85 8.11 47.88
N LYS A 36 0.99 9.12 48.04
CA LYS A 36 -0.40 8.86 48.37
C LYS A 36 -1.05 8.40 47.06
N PRO A 37 -1.59 7.17 46.96
CA PRO A 37 -2.56 6.90 45.90
C PRO A 37 -3.67 7.95 46.05
N THR A 38 -3.78 8.85 45.07
CA THR A 38 -4.80 9.89 45.04
C THR A 38 -6.17 9.21 44.95
N GLN A 39 -7.02 9.48 45.95
CA GLN A 39 -8.29 8.79 46.15
C GLN A 39 -9.27 9.03 45.00
N VAL A 40 -9.30 10.25 44.48
CA VAL A 40 -10.05 10.64 43.29
C VAL A 40 -9.07 11.33 42.34
N VAL A 41 -9.15 11.00 41.06
CA VAL A 41 -8.27 11.52 40.01
C VAL A 41 -9.07 12.15 38.88
N ILE A 42 -8.47 13.11 38.20
CA ILE A 42 -8.86 13.60 36.89
C ILE A 42 -8.49 12.52 35.89
N ARG A 43 -9.51 11.81 35.38
CA ARG A 43 -9.35 10.71 34.43
C ARG A 43 -9.25 11.22 33.00
N ALA A 44 -10.04 12.22 32.64
CA ALA A 44 -10.07 12.77 31.29
C ALA A 44 -10.48 14.24 31.27
N VAL A 45 -10.06 14.97 30.22
CA VAL A 45 -10.38 16.38 30.00
C VAL A 45 -10.63 16.62 28.52
N LEU A 46 -11.76 17.25 28.20
CA LEU A 46 -12.03 17.92 26.93
C LEU A 46 -11.91 19.43 27.16
N TYR A 47 -10.86 20.04 26.62
CA TYR A 47 -10.56 21.45 26.81
C TYR A 47 -10.78 22.31 25.54
N ASP A 48 -10.57 21.71 24.37
CA ASP A 48 -10.78 22.31 23.04
C ASP A 48 -11.92 21.52 22.40
N GLY A 49 -13.14 21.93 22.69
CA GLY A 49 -14.37 21.21 22.35
C GLY A 49 -14.84 21.51 20.93
N TYR A 50 -15.88 20.81 20.47
CA TYR A 50 -16.47 21.08 19.17
C TYR A 50 -17.44 22.26 19.22
N ALA A 51 -18.11 22.45 20.36
CA ALA A 51 -19.13 23.48 20.47
C ALA A 51 -18.51 24.88 20.46
N SER A 52 -19.16 25.82 19.78
CA SER A 52 -18.71 27.22 19.71
C SER A 52 -18.31 27.81 21.08
N GLY A 53 -17.04 28.19 21.22
CA GLY A 53 -16.49 28.77 22.44
C GLY A 53 -16.36 27.75 23.57
N ASP A 54 -16.14 26.49 23.19
CA ASP A 54 -15.89 25.33 24.04
C ASP A 54 -17.01 25.15 25.07
N ALA A 55 -18.27 25.24 24.63
CA ALA A 55 -19.40 25.09 25.54
C ALA A 55 -19.50 23.66 26.11
N ASP A 56 -18.99 22.68 25.37
CA ASP A 56 -18.90 21.27 25.70
C ASP A 56 -17.62 20.89 26.47
N GLU A 57 -16.81 21.86 26.93
CA GLU A 57 -15.71 21.61 27.87
C GLU A 57 -16.15 20.69 29.00
N ALA A 58 -15.34 19.67 29.30
CA ALA A 58 -15.70 18.68 30.30
C ALA A 58 -14.49 18.05 30.99
N VAL A 59 -14.70 17.63 32.23
CA VAL A 59 -13.73 16.90 33.05
C VAL A 59 -14.38 15.62 33.54
N GLN A 60 -13.68 14.49 33.36
CA GLN A 60 -14.07 13.21 33.92
C GLN A 60 -13.28 12.95 35.19
N LEU A 61 -13.97 12.62 36.28
CA LEU A 61 -13.36 12.21 37.54
C LEU A 61 -13.57 10.71 37.77
N GLN A 62 -12.61 10.07 38.44
CA GLN A 62 -12.73 8.68 38.89
C GLN A 62 -12.34 8.53 40.35
N ASN A 63 -13.17 7.84 41.14
CA ASN A 63 -12.78 7.38 42.46
C ASN A 63 -11.93 6.11 42.34
N ASN A 64 -10.64 6.21 42.63
CA ASN A 64 -9.64 5.17 42.34
C ASN A 64 -9.39 4.23 43.54
N ILE A 65 -10.35 4.12 44.47
CA ILE A 65 -10.24 3.27 45.66
C ILE A 65 -11.52 2.47 45.94
N PHE A 66 -11.42 1.53 46.87
CA PHE A 66 -12.51 0.64 47.30
C PHE A 66 -13.51 1.25 48.30
N LEU A 67 -13.41 2.56 48.60
CA LEU A 67 -14.30 3.25 49.52
C LEU A 67 -15.05 4.36 48.79
N THR A 68 -16.30 4.58 49.19
CA THR A 68 -17.04 5.77 48.77
C THR A 68 -16.32 7.04 49.24
N THR A 69 -16.18 8.01 48.36
CA THR A 69 -15.53 9.29 48.63
C THR A 69 -16.56 10.42 48.57
N THR A 70 -16.71 11.18 49.66
CA THR A 70 -17.47 12.44 49.62
C THR A 70 -16.65 13.49 48.90
N ILE A 71 -17.22 14.07 47.84
CA ILE A 71 -16.62 15.17 47.08
C ILE A 71 -17.47 16.45 47.15
N ALA A 72 -18.50 16.47 48.00
CA ALA A 72 -19.26 17.68 48.29
C ALA A 72 -18.33 18.85 48.66
N GLY A 73 -18.54 20.02 48.05
CA GLY A 73 -17.72 21.22 48.26
C GLY A 73 -16.33 21.20 47.61
N TRP A 74 -15.90 20.08 47.02
CA TRP A 74 -14.68 20.04 46.21
C TRP A 74 -14.86 20.87 44.95
N GLN A 75 -13.76 21.37 44.39
CA GLN A 75 -13.81 22.33 43.28
C GLN A 75 -12.92 21.93 42.11
N LEU A 76 -13.43 22.15 40.90
CA LEU A 76 -12.64 22.27 39.68
C LEU A 76 -12.16 23.71 39.53
N SER A 77 -10.87 23.89 39.22
CA SER A 77 -10.21 25.18 39.09
C SER A 77 -9.09 25.15 38.04
N ASP A 78 -8.72 26.31 37.53
CA ASP A 78 -7.51 26.58 36.73
C ASP A 78 -6.46 27.40 37.52
N GLY A 79 -6.67 27.57 38.82
CA GLY A 79 -5.88 28.47 39.68
C GLY A 79 -6.31 29.93 39.60
N SER A 80 -7.34 30.27 38.81
CA SER A 80 -7.99 31.58 38.81
C SER A 80 -9.08 31.68 39.89
N SER A 81 -9.80 32.81 39.90
CA SER A 81 -10.96 33.00 40.79
C SER A 81 -12.24 32.29 40.32
N SER A 82 -12.26 31.74 39.11
CA SER A 82 -13.40 30.99 38.57
C SER A 82 -13.28 29.53 39.00
N THR A 83 -14.21 29.06 39.83
CA THR A 83 -14.25 27.66 40.27
C THR A 83 -15.66 27.10 40.21
N ALA A 84 -15.76 25.82 39.90
CA ALA A 84 -17.00 25.05 39.91
C ALA A 84 -16.97 24.05 41.08
N SER A 85 -17.92 24.17 41.99
CA SER A 85 -17.97 23.41 43.26
C SER A 85 -19.08 22.36 43.25
N PHE A 86 -18.76 21.15 43.68
CA PHE A 86 -19.76 20.09 43.79
C PHE A 86 -20.81 20.42 44.86
N PRO A 87 -22.10 20.19 44.59
CA PRO A 87 -23.17 20.48 45.54
C PRO A 87 -23.08 19.61 46.80
N ALA A 88 -23.81 20.01 47.84
CA ALA A 88 -23.86 19.25 49.08
C ALA A 88 -24.39 17.81 48.87
N GLY A 89 -23.75 16.84 49.51
CA GLY A 89 -24.15 15.43 49.46
C GLY A 89 -23.62 14.64 48.25
N THR A 90 -22.76 15.23 47.43
CA THR A 90 -22.14 14.51 46.31
C THR A 90 -21.11 13.49 46.81
N GLU A 91 -21.32 12.23 46.43
CA GLU A 91 -20.46 11.09 46.75
C GLU A 91 -20.10 10.33 45.47
N LEU A 92 -18.88 9.81 45.40
CA LEU A 92 -18.45 8.86 44.37
C LEU A 92 -18.31 7.48 44.99
N ALA A 93 -19.07 6.51 44.46
CA ALA A 93 -18.91 5.11 44.80
C ALA A 93 -17.53 4.58 44.39
N PRO A 94 -17.07 3.45 44.95
CA PRO A 94 -15.81 2.83 44.55
C PRO A 94 -15.73 2.62 43.04
N TRP A 95 -14.63 3.05 42.41
CA TRP A 95 -14.38 2.92 40.97
C TRP A 95 -15.35 3.67 40.07
N GLN A 96 -16.26 4.48 40.64
CA GLN A 96 -17.21 5.27 39.86
C GLN A 96 -16.48 6.35 39.09
N THR A 97 -16.90 6.52 37.84
CA THR A 97 -16.52 7.64 36.97
C THR A 97 -17.70 8.57 36.79
N ILE A 98 -17.46 9.87 36.81
CA ILE A 98 -18.47 10.89 36.48
C ILE A 98 -17.93 11.88 35.45
N TRP A 99 -18.81 12.36 34.58
CA TRP A 99 -18.53 13.50 33.69
C TRP A 99 -19.14 14.77 34.27
N VAL A 100 -18.35 15.83 34.23
CA VAL A 100 -18.76 17.17 34.63
C VAL A 100 -18.52 18.09 33.46
N ALA A 101 -19.55 18.79 32.99
CA ALA A 101 -19.44 19.67 31.83
C ALA A 101 -19.68 21.13 32.19
N ARG A 102 -19.21 22.02 31.34
CA ARG A 102 -19.58 23.43 31.38
C ARG A 102 -21.06 23.61 31.08
N ASP A 103 -21.49 23.24 29.87
CA ASP A 103 -22.89 23.23 29.41
C ASP A 103 -23.30 21.79 29.07
N GLY A 104 -24.26 21.25 29.82
CA GLY A 104 -24.64 19.85 29.67
C GLY A 104 -25.38 19.54 28.38
N SER A 105 -26.06 20.52 27.77
CA SER A 105 -26.72 20.36 26.47
C SER A 105 -25.69 20.30 25.35
N ALA A 106 -24.69 21.19 25.37
CA ALA A 106 -23.57 21.15 24.42
C ALA A 106 -22.78 19.83 24.54
N PHE A 107 -22.48 19.39 25.77
CA PHE A 107 -21.87 18.08 26.01
C PHE A 107 -22.71 16.94 25.43
N THR A 108 -24.02 16.92 25.71
CA THR A 108 -24.92 15.85 25.25
C THR A 108 -24.96 15.76 23.73
N THR A 109 -24.92 16.89 23.03
CA THR A 109 -24.90 16.96 21.55
C THR A 109 -23.72 16.20 20.94
N HIS A 110 -22.52 16.30 21.54
CA HIS A 110 -21.31 15.67 21.01
C HIS A 110 -21.03 14.28 21.59
N PHE A 111 -21.37 14.04 22.86
CA PHE A 111 -21.14 12.75 23.52
C PHE A 111 -22.26 11.74 23.29
N GLY A 112 -23.47 12.19 22.98
CA GLY A 112 -24.66 11.33 22.83
C GLY A 112 -25.28 10.89 24.16
N PHE A 113 -24.78 11.37 25.30
CA PHE A 113 -25.35 11.16 26.63
C PHE A 113 -25.10 12.38 27.53
N PRO A 114 -25.95 12.62 28.55
CA PRO A 114 -25.78 13.76 29.45
C PRO A 114 -24.62 13.55 30.45
N PRO A 115 -23.91 14.62 30.85
CA PRO A 115 -22.96 14.55 31.95
C PRO A 115 -23.69 14.37 33.29
N ASP A 116 -22.96 13.99 34.33
CA ASP A 116 -23.50 13.85 35.69
C ASP A 116 -23.74 15.20 36.38
N PHE A 117 -22.98 16.23 35.98
CA PHE A 117 -23.11 17.59 36.48
C PHE A 117 -22.84 18.62 35.38
N GLU A 118 -23.48 19.79 35.50
CA GLU A 118 -23.21 20.97 34.66
C GLU A 118 -22.99 22.25 35.48
N THR A 119 -22.48 23.32 34.88
CA THR A 119 -22.40 24.66 35.53
C THR A 119 -23.33 25.68 34.91
N VAL A 120 -23.57 25.58 33.60
CA VAL A 120 -24.60 26.31 32.89
C VAL A 120 -25.87 25.49 33.01
N ASP A 121 -26.92 26.06 33.62
CA ASP A 121 -28.25 25.44 33.78
C ASP A 121 -28.95 25.32 32.41
N SER A 122 -28.47 24.36 31.62
CA SER A 122 -28.88 24.11 30.24
C SER A 122 -30.00 23.08 30.18
N SER A 123 -30.06 22.18 31.17
CA SER A 123 -31.04 21.10 31.25
C SER A 123 -31.49 20.86 32.69
N PRO A 124 -32.81 20.87 32.97
CA PRO A 124 -33.33 20.59 34.30
C PRO A 124 -33.10 19.14 34.78
N ALA A 125 -32.65 18.25 33.88
CA ALA A 125 -32.34 16.86 34.21
C ALA A 125 -30.91 16.68 34.73
N ILE A 126 -30.04 17.67 34.55
CA ILE A 126 -28.62 17.62 34.93
C ILE A 126 -28.43 18.46 36.20
N PRO A 127 -27.90 17.88 37.29
CA PRO A 127 -27.58 18.63 38.49
C PRO A 127 -26.56 19.74 38.25
N ASN A 128 -26.82 20.93 38.78
CA ASN A 128 -25.91 22.07 38.69
C ASN A 128 -24.82 22.03 39.78
N MET A 129 -23.59 22.36 39.41
CA MET A 129 -22.52 22.76 40.31
C MET A 129 -22.68 24.24 40.72
N GLU A 130 -22.11 24.60 41.87
CA GLU A 130 -22.08 25.98 42.34
C GLU A 130 -20.85 26.73 41.77
N GLY A 131 -20.99 28.00 41.42
CA GLY A 131 -19.87 28.84 40.97
C GLY A 131 -19.84 29.07 39.45
N ILE A 132 -18.64 29.19 38.88
CA ILE A 132 -18.42 29.52 37.46
C ILE A 132 -17.38 28.56 36.90
N TRP A 133 -17.67 27.94 35.75
CA TRP A 133 -16.71 27.08 35.05
C TRP A 133 -15.36 27.80 34.84
N PRO A 134 -14.21 27.15 35.12
CA PRO A 134 -12.89 27.77 34.98
C PRO A 134 -12.60 28.33 33.57
N ARG A 135 -13.09 27.66 32.52
CA ARG A 135 -12.80 27.90 31.09
C ARG A 135 -11.33 27.69 30.76
N TYR A 136 -10.98 26.43 30.51
CA TYR A 136 -9.64 25.99 30.21
C TYR A 136 -9.19 26.51 28.84
N THR A 137 -8.00 27.10 28.76
CA THR A 137 -7.56 27.74 27.50
C THR A 137 -7.05 26.74 26.47
N ASN A 138 -7.42 26.92 25.21
CA ASN A 138 -7.00 26.01 24.12
C ASN A 138 -5.47 26.10 23.88
N SER A 139 -4.80 27.20 24.27
CA SER A 139 -3.34 27.32 24.19
C SER A 139 -2.56 26.56 25.27
N GLY A 140 -3.22 26.18 26.37
CA GLY A 140 -2.59 25.44 27.46
C GLY A 140 -2.98 25.97 28.84
N ASP A 141 -3.41 25.06 29.70
CA ASP A 141 -3.90 25.39 31.02
C ASP A 141 -3.64 24.27 32.05
N ARG A 142 -4.11 24.51 33.28
CA ARG A 142 -4.13 23.54 34.37
C ARG A 142 -5.56 23.19 34.71
N VAL A 143 -5.85 21.90 34.85
CA VAL A 143 -7.12 21.42 35.40
C VAL A 143 -6.82 20.91 36.80
N MET A 144 -7.29 21.60 37.82
CA MET A 144 -7.03 21.27 39.22
C MET A 144 -8.30 20.77 39.90
N LEU A 145 -8.14 19.71 40.69
CA LEU A 145 -9.12 19.24 41.66
C LEU A 145 -8.63 19.57 43.07
N VAL A 146 -9.45 20.31 43.83
CA VAL A 146 -9.15 20.68 45.23
C VAL A 146 -10.33 20.33 46.14
N ASP A 147 -10.04 20.01 47.41
CA ASP A 147 -11.09 19.75 48.39
C ASP A 147 -11.75 21.04 48.93
N GLU A 148 -12.75 20.89 49.79
CA GLU A 148 -13.49 22.01 50.39
C GLU A 148 -12.62 22.93 51.28
N GLN A 149 -11.42 22.48 51.70
CA GLN A 149 -10.43 23.29 52.42
C GLN A 149 -9.35 23.86 51.51
N PHE A 150 -9.53 23.75 50.18
CA PHE A 150 -8.55 24.13 49.15
C PHE A 150 -7.24 23.34 49.22
N ASN A 151 -7.24 22.14 49.82
CA ASN A 151 -6.10 21.26 49.68
C ASN A 151 -6.10 20.64 48.28
N PHE A 152 -4.90 20.49 47.75
CA PHE A 152 -4.65 19.89 46.46
C PHE A 152 -4.99 18.39 46.45
N ILE A 153 -5.75 17.94 45.44
CA ILE A 153 -6.08 16.53 45.23
C ILE A 153 -5.38 15.97 43.98
N ASP A 154 -5.59 16.57 42.81
CA ASP A 154 -5.02 16.14 41.53
C ASP A 154 -4.90 17.32 40.54
N VAL A 155 -4.02 17.19 39.54
CA VAL A 155 -3.87 18.17 38.46
C VAL A 155 -3.48 17.54 37.13
N LEU A 156 -4.01 18.10 36.06
CA LEU A 156 -3.48 17.96 34.71
C LEU A 156 -2.85 19.28 34.27
N LEU A 157 -1.63 19.25 33.72
CA LEU A 157 -1.07 20.35 32.93
C LEU A 157 -0.98 19.97 31.45
N TYR A 158 -1.46 20.84 30.57
CA TYR A 158 -1.37 20.60 29.12
C TYR A 158 -0.83 21.81 28.33
N LYS A 159 -0.24 21.53 27.17
CA LYS A 159 0.33 22.52 26.22
C LYS A 159 1.27 23.53 26.87
N GLU A 160 1.06 24.83 26.68
CA GLU A 160 2.06 25.89 26.93
C GLU A 160 2.23 26.33 28.41
N VAL A 161 1.72 25.55 29.37
CA VAL A 161 1.92 25.87 30.80
C VAL A 161 3.40 25.75 31.18
N THR A 162 4.01 26.87 31.54
CA THR A 162 5.43 26.97 31.93
C THR A 162 5.64 27.20 33.43
N THR A 163 4.57 27.50 34.16
CA THR A 163 4.65 27.77 35.61
C THR A 163 4.67 26.45 36.38
N PRO A 164 5.66 26.20 37.25
CA PRO A 164 5.67 25.03 38.11
C PRO A 164 4.37 24.92 38.92
N GLN A 165 3.78 23.73 38.95
CA GLN A 165 2.54 23.44 39.65
C GLN A 165 2.79 22.38 40.73
N LEU A 166 2.22 22.59 41.92
CA LEU A 166 2.25 21.56 42.96
C LEU A 166 1.48 20.33 42.45
N GLY A 167 2.06 19.14 42.62
CA GLY A 167 1.46 17.90 42.15
C GLY A 167 1.62 17.63 40.66
N TRP A 168 2.58 18.28 39.99
CA TRP A 168 2.99 17.91 38.62
C TRP A 168 4.50 17.89 38.47
N ALA A 169 5.03 16.92 37.74
CA ALA A 169 6.44 16.82 37.43
C ALA A 169 6.69 16.63 35.92
N GLY A 170 7.70 17.35 35.41
CA GLY A 170 8.16 17.20 34.04
C GLY A 170 7.35 18.00 33.01
N ALA A 171 7.27 17.47 31.80
CA ALA A 171 6.59 18.09 30.68
C ALA A 171 5.06 18.07 30.87
N THR A 172 4.37 18.99 30.20
CA THR A 172 2.92 19.02 30.11
C THR A 172 2.43 18.01 29.07
N VAL A 173 1.20 17.54 29.23
CA VAL A 173 0.53 16.71 28.22
C VAL A 173 0.36 17.52 26.94
N GLN A 174 0.72 16.94 25.81
CA GLN A 174 0.42 17.49 24.50
C GLN A 174 -0.70 16.67 23.87
N PRO A 175 -1.62 17.27 23.10
CA PRO A 175 -2.49 16.48 22.24
C PRO A 175 -1.64 15.61 21.31
N TYR A 176 -2.08 14.39 21.02
CA TYR A 176 -1.36 13.53 20.10
C TYR A 176 -1.71 13.93 18.67
N LEU A 177 -0.72 14.43 17.93
CA LEU A 177 -0.90 14.98 16.60
C LEU A 177 -0.08 14.21 15.57
N VAL A 178 -0.76 13.74 14.53
CA VAL A 178 -0.14 13.31 13.28
C VAL A 178 -0.81 14.12 12.17
N ASN A 179 0.00 14.94 11.48
CA ASN A 179 -0.50 15.95 10.56
C ASN A 179 -1.44 15.35 9.50
N GLY A 180 -2.67 15.88 9.42
CA GLY A 180 -3.71 15.42 8.50
C GLY A 180 -4.39 14.09 8.88
N ILE A 181 -4.07 13.52 10.04
CA ILE A 181 -4.64 12.25 10.52
C ILE A 181 -5.48 12.47 11.78
N PHE A 182 -4.91 13.08 12.82
CA PHE A 182 -5.58 13.32 14.10
C PHE A 182 -5.77 14.82 14.33
N ALA A 183 -7.02 15.21 14.60
CA ALA A 183 -7.36 16.59 14.95
C ALA A 183 -7.07 16.87 16.42
N GLU A 184 -6.69 18.11 16.72
CA GLU A 184 -6.55 18.60 18.09
C GLU A 184 -7.91 18.93 18.71
N GLU A 185 -8.73 19.67 17.98
CA GLU A 185 -10.11 20.01 18.34
C GLU A 185 -10.92 18.72 18.56
N GLY A 186 -11.65 18.69 19.68
CA GLY A 186 -12.40 17.54 20.17
C GLY A 186 -11.54 16.45 20.83
N GLN A 187 -10.21 16.53 20.81
CA GLN A 187 -9.39 15.45 21.37
C GLN A 187 -9.48 15.43 22.90
N ILE A 188 -9.90 14.29 23.45
CA ILE A 188 -9.99 14.06 24.89
C ILE A 188 -8.62 13.62 25.40
N LEU A 189 -8.02 14.44 26.27
CA LEU A 189 -6.86 14.03 27.04
C LEU A 189 -7.34 13.02 28.07
N GLN A 190 -6.79 11.81 28.08
CA GLN A 190 -7.22 10.75 28.98
C GLN A 190 -6.04 10.03 29.63
N ARG A 191 -6.15 9.70 30.91
CA ARG A 191 -5.21 8.81 31.59
C ARG A 191 -5.32 7.38 31.07
N LYS A 192 -4.17 6.71 30.94
CA LYS A 192 -4.08 5.29 30.60
C LYS A 192 -4.85 4.47 31.65
N VAL A 193 -5.69 3.56 31.18
CA VAL A 193 -6.49 2.67 32.03
C VAL A 193 -6.13 1.21 31.75
N ASP A 194 -6.18 0.41 32.80
CA ASP A 194 -6.22 -1.04 32.68
C ASP A 194 -7.55 -1.43 32.02
N PRO A 195 -7.53 -2.01 30.82
CA PRO A 195 -8.75 -2.26 30.08
C PRO A 195 -9.58 -3.43 30.65
N LEU A 196 -9.03 -4.26 31.54
CA LEU A 196 -9.77 -5.33 32.21
C LEU A 196 -10.57 -4.79 33.40
N THR A 197 -10.01 -3.82 34.12
CA THR A 197 -10.59 -3.29 35.35
C THR A 197 -11.17 -1.88 35.20
N ASN A 198 -10.90 -1.22 34.08
CA ASN A 198 -11.15 0.19 33.81
C ASN A 198 -10.54 1.14 34.87
N GLN A 199 -9.48 0.69 35.54
CA GLN A 199 -8.78 1.45 36.58
C GLN A 199 -7.65 2.25 35.97
N VAL A 200 -7.47 3.48 36.42
CA VAL A 200 -6.33 4.31 36.00
C VAL A 200 -5.03 3.65 36.47
N PHE A 201 -4.04 3.56 35.58
CA PHE A 201 -2.70 3.13 35.94
C PHE A 201 -2.13 4.01 37.06
N PRO A 202 -1.14 3.53 37.85
CA PRO A 202 -0.58 4.32 38.94
C PRO A 202 -0.20 5.74 38.49
N ASP A 203 -0.88 6.73 39.07
CA ASP A 203 -0.69 8.14 38.78
C ASP A 203 0.74 8.55 39.18
N THR A 204 1.52 9.08 38.27
CA THR A 204 2.89 9.54 38.55
C THR A 204 3.00 11.06 38.59
N ASP A 205 1.87 11.77 38.48
CA ASP A 205 1.81 13.22 38.33
C ASP A 205 2.60 13.71 37.10
N THR A 206 2.61 12.94 36.01
CA THR A 206 3.37 13.29 34.79
C THR A 206 2.60 13.04 33.49
N ALA A 207 3.11 13.59 32.38
CA ALA A 207 2.55 13.35 31.06
C ALA A 207 2.58 11.86 30.62
N ALA A 208 3.41 11.01 31.23
CA ALA A 208 3.50 9.59 30.89
C ALA A 208 2.25 8.78 31.31
N ASP A 209 1.41 9.36 32.18
CA ASP A 209 0.18 8.72 32.64
C ASP A 209 -0.94 8.80 31.60
N TRP A 210 -0.77 9.54 30.51
CA TRP A 210 -1.81 9.90 29.56
C TRP A 210 -1.68 9.14 28.25
N ILE A 211 -2.80 8.83 27.59
CA ILE A 211 -2.81 8.10 26.30
C ILE A 211 -2.11 8.88 25.18
N GLN A 212 -1.86 10.17 25.39
CA GLN A 212 -1.07 11.01 24.50
C GLN A 212 0.45 10.87 24.68
N ASP A 213 0.92 10.09 25.65
CA ASP A 213 2.34 9.87 25.93
C ASP A 213 3.12 9.51 24.65
N PRO A 214 4.06 10.36 24.19
CA PRO A 214 4.79 10.13 22.94
C PRO A 214 5.87 9.04 23.07
N ASP A 215 6.21 8.63 24.29
CA ASP A 215 7.27 7.64 24.54
C ASP A 215 6.72 6.21 24.68
N ASP A 216 5.39 6.04 24.68
CA ASP A 216 4.72 4.75 24.79
C ASP A 216 3.97 4.40 23.49
N PRO A 217 4.47 3.49 22.65
CA PRO A 217 3.85 3.16 21.38
C PRO A 217 2.65 2.19 21.51
N ILE A 218 2.40 1.64 22.69
CA ILE A 218 1.32 0.67 22.94
C ILE A 218 0.15 1.33 23.65
N TRP A 219 0.38 1.91 24.83
CA TRP A 219 -0.66 2.58 25.63
C TRP A 219 -0.66 4.11 25.48
N GLY A 220 0.39 4.66 24.87
CA GLY A 220 0.47 6.06 24.48
C GLY A 220 0.28 6.25 22.98
N LYS A 221 0.57 7.45 22.48
CA LYS A 221 0.35 7.85 21.07
C LYS A 221 -1.06 7.53 20.58
N GLN A 222 -2.08 7.71 21.41
CA GLN A 222 -3.48 7.45 21.07
C GLN A 222 -4.30 8.72 21.15
N VAL A 223 -5.49 8.66 20.56
CA VAL A 223 -6.50 9.71 20.59
C VAL A 223 -7.82 9.14 21.09
N ARG A 224 -8.70 10.02 21.57
CA ARG A 224 -10.11 9.72 21.85
C ARG A 224 -10.92 10.96 21.52
N TYR A 225 -12.13 10.78 20.99
CA TYR A 225 -13.04 11.86 20.65
C TYR A 225 -14.43 11.65 21.32
N PRO A 226 -15.24 12.73 21.44
CA PRO A 226 -16.63 12.64 21.88
C PRO A 226 -17.42 11.56 21.11
N GLY A 227 -18.33 10.89 21.81
CA GLY A 227 -19.17 9.85 21.23
C GLY A 227 -18.48 8.48 21.03
N TRP A 228 -17.22 8.32 21.43
CA TRP A 228 -16.56 7.01 21.46
C TRP A 228 -16.96 6.19 22.69
N ASP A 229 -17.56 5.02 22.45
CA ASP A 229 -17.94 4.03 23.47
C ASP A 229 -16.79 3.11 23.91
N SER A 230 -15.55 3.62 23.93
CA SER A 230 -14.37 2.78 24.14
C SER A 230 -14.36 2.00 25.45
N ASP A 231 -14.96 2.53 26.52
CA ASP A 231 -15.09 1.83 27.81
C ASP A 231 -15.91 0.51 27.68
N GLN A 232 -16.81 0.40 26.69
CA GLN A 232 -17.58 -0.82 26.42
C GLN A 232 -16.75 -1.87 25.66
N PHE A 233 -15.76 -1.43 24.88
CA PHE A 233 -15.16 -2.19 23.78
C PHE A 233 -13.67 -2.49 23.94
N GLN A 234 -13.06 -1.98 25.02
CA GLN A 234 -11.64 -2.12 25.36
C GLN A 234 -11.14 -3.57 25.49
N GLN A 235 -12.01 -4.53 25.80
CA GLN A 235 -11.65 -5.95 25.91
C GLN A 235 -12.10 -6.75 24.68
N PRO A 236 -11.17 -7.45 23.99
CA PRO A 236 -11.54 -8.41 22.97
C PRO A 236 -12.36 -9.56 23.57
N VAL A 237 -13.48 -9.89 22.93
CA VAL A 237 -14.33 -11.00 23.36
C VAL A 237 -13.91 -12.27 22.61
N THR A 238 -13.40 -13.26 23.34
CA THR A 238 -13.07 -14.59 22.81
C THR A 238 -14.23 -15.56 23.07
N ILE A 239 -14.66 -16.23 22.00
CA ILE A 239 -15.88 -17.03 21.93
C ILE A 239 -15.50 -18.46 21.57
N SER A 240 -15.90 -19.42 22.40
CA SER A 240 -15.90 -20.84 22.01
C SER A 240 -17.16 -21.14 21.21
N SER A 241 -17.04 -21.05 19.89
CA SER A 241 -18.15 -21.21 18.95
C SER A 241 -18.44 -22.68 18.66
N GLN A 242 -19.73 -22.99 18.59
CA GLN A 242 -20.26 -24.28 18.10
C GLN A 242 -20.91 -24.14 16.72
N ALA A 243 -20.92 -22.92 16.15
CA ALA A 243 -21.46 -22.66 14.83
C ALA A 243 -20.38 -22.89 13.76
N ALA A 244 -20.80 -23.30 12.57
CA ALA A 244 -19.92 -23.39 11.43
C ALA A 244 -19.48 -21.98 10.96
N LEU A 245 -18.32 -21.91 10.32
CA LEU A 245 -17.78 -20.70 9.69
C LEU A 245 -17.68 -20.93 8.19
N THR A 246 -18.36 -20.13 7.39
CA THR A 246 -18.22 -20.11 5.93
C THR A 246 -17.18 -19.09 5.53
N VAL A 247 -16.25 -19.46 4.66
CA VAL A 247 -15.20 -18.59 4.11
C VAL A 247 -15.44 -18.40 2.62
N ALA A 248 -15.49 -17.14 2.19
CA ALA A 248 -15.56 -16.76 0.80
C ALA A 248 -14.33 -15.93 0.41
N ILE A 249 -13.91 -16.06 -0.85
CA ILE A 249 -12.75 -15.39 -1.44
C ILE A 249 -13.24 -14.52 -2.58
N ALA A 250 -12.87 -13.25 -2.56
CA ALA A 250 -13.11 -12.30 -3.64
C ALA A 250 -11.92 -12.32 -4.62
N PRO A 251 -12.13 -12.17 -5.93
CA PRO A 251 -13.43 -12.01 -6.60
C PRO A 251 -14.13 -13.34 -6.94
N ASP A 252 -13.55 -14.49 -6.57
CA ASP A 252 -13.96 -15.81 -7.04
C ASP A 252 -15.42 -16.20 -6.70
N ASN A 253 -15.82 -16.08 -5.44
CA ASN A 253 -17.10 -16.65 -4.95
C ASN A 253 -17.82 -15.80 -3.89
N SER A 254 -17.32 -14.61 -3.58
CA SER A 254 -17.90 -13.76 -2.53
C SER A 254 -19.25 -13.16 -2.91
N PHE A 255 -19.48 -12.86 -4.19
CA PHE A 255 -20.78 -12.41 -4.68
C PHE A 255 -21.89 -13.43 -4.35
N ASP A 256 -21.64 -14.71 -4.60
CA ASP A 256 -22.60 -15.80 -4.34
C ASP A 256 -22.91 -15.93 -2.84
N LEU A 257 -21.91 -15.74 -1.97
CA LEU A 257 -22.13 -15.72 -0.52
C LEU A 257 -23.13 -14.62 -0.13
N PHE A 258 -22.86 -13.37 -0.53
CA PHE A 258 -23.75 -12.25 -0.19
C PHE A 258 -25.16 -12.45 -0.74
N LEU A 259 -25.28 -12.91 -1.99
CA LEU A 259 -26.60 -13.15 -2.59
C LEU A 259 -27.38 -14.22 -1.81
N ALA A 260 -26.73 -15.30 -1.40
CA ALA A 260 -27.36 -16.36 -0.61
C ALA A 260 -27.80 -15.88 0.78
N GLU A 261 -26.95 -15.13 1.48
CA GLU A 261 -27.23 -14.61 2.82
C GLU A 261 -28.38 -13.58 2.80
N ILE A 262 -28.36 -12.62 1.87
CA ILE A 262 -29.42 -11.61 1.72
C ILE A 262 -30.74 -12.23 1.27
N SER A 263 -30.69 -13.21 0.36
CA SER A 263 -31.91 -13.88 -0.12
C SER A 263 -32.59 -14.70 0.97
N ALA A 264 -31.82 -15.19 1.94
CA ALA A 264 -32.32 -15.97 3.06
C ALA A 264 -32.89 -15.11 4.22
N ALA A 265 -32.69 -13.79 4.20
CA ALA A 265 -33.19 -12.88 5.22
C ALA A 265 -34.73 -12.84 5.27
N THR A 266 -35.26 -12.81 6.49
CA THR A 266 -36.70 -12.88 6.77
C THR A 266 -37.22 -11.75 7.66
N ASP A 267 -36.37 -11.17 8.50
CA ASP A 267 -36.75 -10.21 9.53
C ASP A 267 -36.03 -8.86 9.30
N SER A 268 -34.69 -8.84 9.28
CA SER A 268 -33.90 -7.61 9.18
C SER A 268 -32.52 -7.79 8.57
N ILE A 269 -31.98 -6.75 7.94
CA ILE A 269 -30.58 -6.64 7.51
C ILE A 269 -30.04 -5.31 8.00
N GLN A 270 -28.93 -5.34 8.73
CA GLN A 270 -28.17 -4.16 9.17
C GLN A 270 -26.75 -4.28 8.64
N ALA A 271 -26.18 -3.24 8.03
CA ALA A 271 -24.82 -3.31 7.53
C ALA A 271 -24.05 -2.01 7.71
N GLU A 272 -22.74 -2.17 7.93
CA GLU A 272 -21.74 -1.11 7.93
C GLU A 272 -20.71 -1.35 6.83
N SER A 273 -20.35 -0.28 6.12
CA SER A 273 -19.27 -0.32 5.13
C SER A 273 -18.68 1.06 4.88
N LEU A 274 -17.42 1.10 4.43
CA LEU A 274 -16.81 2.34 3.93
C LEU A 274 -17.52 2.82 2.66
N THR A 275 -17.74 1.92 1.70
CA THR A 275 -18.48 2.26 0.48
C THR A 275 -19.36 1.09 0.02
N PHE A 276 -20.46 1.42 -0.65
CA PHE A 276 -21.38 0.49 -1.28
C PHE A 276 -21.80 0.96 -2.68
N GLU A 277 -21.23 0.32 -3.70
CA GLU A 277 -21.38 0.70 -5.10
C GLU A 277 -21.98 -0.42 -5.97
N HIS A 278 -22.15 -1.63 -5.41
CA HIS A 278 -22.52 -2.82 -6.18
C HIS A 278 -24.04 -2.92 -6.43
N VAL A 279 -24.47 -2.72 -7.67
CA VAL A 279 -25.90 -2.76 -8.06
C VAL A 279 -26.54 -4.15 -7.88
N GLY A 280 -25.86 -5.23 -8.23
CA GLY A 280 -26.38 -6.60 -8.01
C GLY A 280 -26.72 -6.89 -6.54
N ILE A 281 -25.83 -6.54 -5.59
CA ILE A 281 -26.10 -6.64 -4.15
C ILE A 281 -27.20 -5.66 -3.71
N ALA A 282 -27.21 -4.43 -4.24
CA ALA A 282 -28.27 -3.46 -3.96
C ALA A 282 -29.66 -3.98 -4.38
N ASN A 283 -29.75 -4.62 -5.55
CA ASN A 283 -30.97 -5.25 -6.04
C ASN A 283 -31.43 -6.40 -5.12
N ALA A 284 -30.49 -7.18 -4.57
CA ALA A 284 -30.82 -8.22 -3.60
C ALA A 284 -31.41 -7.63 -2.30
N LEU A 285 -30.84 -6.53 -1.79
CA LEU A 285 -31.35 -5.81 -0.63
C LEU A 285 -32.72 -5.16 -0.90
N VAL A 286 -32.90 -4.53 -2.07
CA VAL A 286 -34.19 -4.00 -2.54
C VAL A 286 -35.24 -5.11 -2.60
N ALA A 287 -34.87 -6.29 -3.12
CA ALA A 287 -35.77 -7.44 -3.15
C ALA A 287 -36.10 -7.94 -1.72
N ALA A 288 -35.15 -7.88 -0.78
CA ALA A 288 -35.43 -8.20 0.63
C ALA A 288 -36.40 -7.19 1.26
N ALA A 289 -36.19 -5.89 1.05
CA ALA A 289 -37.11 -4.84 1.50
C ALA A 289 -38.52 -5.04 0.92
N GLY A 290 -38.62 -5.39 -0.37
CA GLY A 290 -39.89 -5.74 -1.02
C GLY A 290 -40.59 -6.98 -0.45
N ARG A 291 -39.86 -7.89 0.21
CA ARG A 291 -40.43 -9.02 0.98
C ARG A 291 -40.88 -8.63 2.39
N GLY A 292 -40.61 -7.40 2.84
CA GLY A 292 -40.91 -6.91 4.19
C GLY A 292 -39.75 -7.02 5.19
N VAL A 293 -38.53 -7.36 4.73
CA VAL A 293 -37.33 -7.36 5.56
C VAL A 293 -36.93 -5.90 5.86
N THR A 294 -36.66 -5.57 7.12
CA THR A 294 -36.19 -4.22 7.47
C THR A 294 -34.71 -4.09 7.09
N VAL A 295 -34.37 -3.21 6.14
CA VAL A 295 -32.97 -3.02 5.70
C VAL A 295 -32.45 -1.65 6.12
N THR A 296 -31.36 -1.64 6.89
CA THR A 296 -30.65 -0.42 7.33
C THR A 296 -29.17 -0.50 6.94
N LEU A 297 -28.69 0.51 6.23
CA LEU A 297 -27.27 0.67 5.89
C LEU A 297 -26.71 1.90 6.60
N LEU A 298 -25.54 1.77 7.19
CA LEU A 298 -24.71 2.86 7.67
C LEU A 298 -23.41 2.89 6.86
N LEU A 299 -23.15 4.00 6.18
CA LEU A 299 -22.03 4.19 5.26
C LEU A 299 -21.17 5.37 5.70
N GLU A 300 -19.93 5.43 5.24
CA GLU A 300 -19.08 6.61 5.42
C GLU A 300 -19.57 7.76 4.52
N GLY A 301 -19.70 8.96 5.08
CA GLY A 301 -20.17 10.14 4.36
C GLY A 301 -19.08 10.86 3.58
N GLY A 302 -17.82 10.76 4.00
CA GLY A 302 -16.67 11.36 3.35
C GLY A 302 -15.55 10.36 3.04
N PRO A 303 -15.81 9.25 2.32
CA PRO A 303 -14.79 8.24 2.09
C PRO A 303 -13.64 8.81 1.25
N ALA A 304 -12.45 8.19 1.33
CA ALA A 304 -11.32 8.62 0.51
C ALA A 304 -11.68 8.60 -0.98
N GLY A 305 -11.61 9.75 -1.64
CA GLY A 305 -12.05 9.95 -3.04
C GLY A 305 -13.44 10.57 -3.19
N GLY A 306 -14.19 10.71 -2.09
CA GLY A 306 -15.52 11.31 -2.03
C GLY A 306 -16.66 10.30 -2.28
N LEU A 307 -17.87 10.70 -1.88
CA LEU A 307 -19.10 9.95 -2.12
C LEU A 307 -19.42 9.92 -3.62
N THR A 308 -19.58 8.72 -4.21
CA THR A 308 -19.79 8.56 -5.65
C THR A 308 -21.27 8.63 -6.03
N ASP A 309 -21.58 9.06 -7.26
CA ASP A 309 -22.96 9.01 -7.77
C ASP A 309 -23.50 7.58 -7.88
N GLN A 310 -22.61 6.60 -8.03
CA GLN A 310 -22.95 5.17 -7.99
C GLN A 310 -23.49 4.74 -6.61
N GLU A 311 -22.83 5.17 -5.53
CA GLU A 311 -23.30 4.92 -4.16
C GLU A 311 -24.60 5.67 -3.85
N ARG A 312 -24.72 6.92 -4.31
CA ARG A 312 -25.96 7.71 -4.23
C ARG A 312 -27.12 7.02 -4.95
N TYR A 313 -26.86 6.43 -6.12
CA TYR A 313 -27.83 5.64 -6.86
C TYR A 313 -28.27 4.40 -6.07
N VAL A 314 -27.32 3.63 -5.52
CA VAL A 314 -27.63 2.45 -4.68
C VAL A 314 -28.52 2.83 -3.49
N CYS A 315 -28.20 3.90 -2.78
CA CYS A 315 -29.02 4.39 -1.67
C CYS A 315 -30.40 4.89 -2.12
N GLN A 316 -30.49 5.57 -3.27
CA GLN A 316 -31.77 5.96 -3.86
C GLN A 316 -32.66 4.74 -4.14
N GLN A 317 -32.12 3.67 -4.73
CA GLN A 317 -32.90 2.45 -5.02
C GLN A 317 -33.38 1.77 -3.73
N LEU A 318 -32.53 1.70 -2.71
CA LEU A 318 -32.89 1.10 -1.43
C LEU A 318 -33.98 1.90 -0.70
N GLU A 319 -33.84 3.23 -0.62
CA GLU A 319 -34.83 4.12 0.00
C GLU A 319 -36.17 4.08 -0.73
N ALA A 320 -36.15 4.00 -2.07
CA ALA A 320 -37.36 3.82 -2.87
C ALA A 320 -38.08 2.49 -2.58
N ALA A 321 -37.36 1.46 -2.14
CA ALA A 321 -37.90 0.16 -1.75
C ALA A 321 -38.36 0.09 -0.28
N GLY A 322 -38.22 1.18 0.49
CA GLY A 322 -38.58 1.24 1.91
C GLY A 322 -37.46 0.84 2.87
N GLY A 323 -36.24 0.63 2.38
CA GLY A 323 -35.05 0.52 3.24
C GLY A 323 -34.59 1.88 3.77
N ALA A 324 -33.51 1.90 4.54
CA ALA A 324 -32.93 3.11 5.11
C ALA A 324 -31.42 3.16 4.84
N CYS A 325 -30.95 4.16 4.10
CA CYS A 325 -29.53 4.42 3.89
C CYS A 325 -29.11 5.65 4.69
N TRP A 326 -28.08 5.50 5.51
CA TRP A 326 -27.52 6.52 6.38
C TRP A 326 -26.03 6.68 6.14
N PHE A 327 -25.55 7.89 6.37
CA PHE A 327 -24.15 8.26 6.31
C PHE A 327 -23.70 8.78 7.67
N MET A 328 -22.51 8.38 8.13
CA MET A 328 -21.78 9.10 9.18
C MET A 328 -21.05 10.27 8.52
N VAL A 329 -21.30 11.50 8.95
CA VAL A 329 -20.90 12.72 8.22
C VAL A 329 -20.13 13.69 9.10
N ASN A 330 -19.25 14.46 8.46
CA ASN A 330 -18.59 15.61 9.03
C ASN A 330 -19.01 16.87 8.25
N ASP A 331 -19.66 17.81 8.94
CA ASP A 331 -20.04 19.13 8.43
C ASP A 331 -19.78 20.21 9.50
N PRO A 332 -18.50 20.64 9.66
CA PRO A 332 -18.13 21.65 10.66
C PRO A 332 -18.85 22.98 10.46
N ALA A 333 -19.34 23.28 9.25
CA ALA A 333 -20.12 24.49 9.00
C ALA A 333 -21.51 24.46 9.67
N GLN A 334 -21.96 23.29 10.12
CA GLN A 334 -23.19 23.06 10.85
C GLN A 334 -22.94 22.52 12.27
N ASP A 335 -21.71 22.60 12.78
CA ASP A 335 -21.33 22.08 14.10
C ASP A 335 -21.52 20.54 14.21
N VAL A 336 -21.32 19.83 13.08
CA VAL A 336 -21.41 18.36 13.01
C VAL A 336 -20.04 17.78 12.74
N PHE A 337 -19.59 16.88 13.60
CA PHE A 337 -18.28 16.24 13.53
C PHE A 337 -18.45 14.73 13.56
N ASP A 338 -17.77 14.02 12.67
CA ASP A 338 -17.75 12.57 12.63
C ASP A 338 -17.02 12.00 13.84
N ARG A 339 -17.59 10.97 14.47
CA ARG A 339 -16.94 10.34 15.62
C ARG A 339 -15.63 9.68 15.20
N TYR A 340 -15.63 8.94 14.11
CA TYR A 340 -14.44 8.27 13.59
C TYR A 340 -13.92 9.02 12.39
N ARG A 341 -12.60 9.00 12.20
CA ARG A 341 -12.01 9.60 10.99
C ARG A 341 -12.53 8.94 9.71
N TYR A 342 -12.78 7.64 9.79
CA TYR A 342 -13.57 6.90 8.80
C TYR A 342 -14.34 5.77 9.50
N LEU A 343 -15.61 5.61 9.14
CA LEU A 343 -16.37 4.38 9.30
C LEU A 343 -15.85 3.35 8.29
N HIS A 344 -14.94 2.48 8.74
CA HIS A 344 -14.25 1.53 7.87
C HIS A 344 -14.54 0.06 8.21
N ALA A 345 -15.35 -0.21 9.23
CA ALA A 345 -15.88 -1.54 9.53
C ALA A 345 -16.72 -2.06 8.35
N LYS A 346 -16.66 -3.38 8.12
CA LYS A 346 -17.30 -4.05 6.97
C LYS A 346 -18.00 -5.30 7.44
N PHE A 347 -19.26 -5.16 7.80
CA PHE A 347 -20.07 -6.30 8.21
C PHE A 347 -21.55 -6.10 7.92
N MET A 348 -22.28 -7.22 7.88
CA MET A 348 -23.73 -7.28 7.69
C MET A 348 -24.32 -8.27 8.68
N ILE A 349 -25.27 -7.83 9.49
CA ILE A 349 -26.07 -8.64 10.42
C ILE A 349 -27.39 -8.97 9.73
N ILE A 350 -27.73 -10.25 9.65
CA ILE A 350 -28.97 -10.76 9.06
C ILE A 350 -29.82 -11.42 10.15
N ASP A 351 -31.07 -10.96 10.27
CA ASP A 351 -32.11 -11.40 11.19
C ASP A 351 -31.70 -11.43 12.68
N GLY A 352 -30.63 -10.72 13.05
CA GLY A 352 -30.00 -10.83 14.38
C GLY A 352 -29.50 -12.23 14.70
N ARG A 353 -29.19 -13.05 13.67
CA ARG A 353 -28.83 -14.47 13.79
C ARG A 353 -27.64 -14.89 12.94
N ARG A 354 -27.27 -14.11 11.93
CA ARG A 354 -26.10 -14.34 11.09
C ARG A 354 -25.31 -13.07 10.91
N VAL A 355 -24.00 -13.21 10.76
CA VAL A 355 -23.09 -12.12 10.40
C VAL A 355 -22.25 -12.52 9.20
N VAL A 356 -22.04 -11.56 8.29
CA VAL A 356 -21.00 -11.58 7.27
C VAL A 356 -20.04 -10.45 7.57
N LEU A 357 -18.73 -10.69 7.60
CA LEU A 357 -17.71 -9.65 7.81
C LEU A 357 -16.46 -9.93 6.98
N GLY A 358 -15.69 -8.91 6.61
CA GLY A 358 -14.51 -9.14 5.78
C GLY A 358 -13.68 -7.92 5.46
N SER A 359 -12.86 -8.04 4.41
CA SER A 359 -11.83 -7.06 4.08
C SER A 359 -12.18 -6.07 2.97
N GLU A 360 -13.26 -6.32 2.25
CA GLU A 360 -13.66 -5.60 1.04
C GLU A 360 -14.87 -4.70 1.26
N ASN A 361 -14.89 -3.58 0.55
CA ASN A 361 -16.09 -2.76 0.39
C ASN A 361 -17.10 -3.53 -0.49
N LEU A 362 -18.36 -3.14 -0.47
CA LEU A 362 -19.40 -3.72 -1.33
C LEU A 362 -19.34 -3.08 -2.73
N SER A 363 -18.31 -3.40 -3.52
CA SER A 363 -18.05 -2.77 -4.82
C SER A 363 -18.14 -3.77 -5.98
N PRO A 364 -18.47 -3.33 -7.22
CA PRO A 364 -18.41 -4.19 -8.41
C PRO A 364 -17.01 -4.76 -8.67
N ARG A 365 -15.97 -4.13 -8.11
CA ARG A 365 -14.57 -4.55 -8.28
C ARG A 365 -14.16 -5.64 -7.30
N SER A 366 -14.84 -5.75 -6.16
CA SER A 366 -14.57 -6.77 -5.13
C SER A 366 -15.53 -7.96 -5.22
N LEU A 367 -16.77 -7.72 -5.69
CA LEU A 367 -17.81 -8.73 -5.74
C LEU A 367 -18.36 -8.92 -7.16
N PRO A 368 -17.54 -9.10 -8.21
CA PRO A 368 -18.08 -9.13 -9.56
C PRO A 368 -19.13 -10.23 -9.75
N ASP A 369 -20.21 -9.92 -10.47
CA ASP A 369 -21.36 -10.78 -10.74
C ASP A 369 -21.31 -11.44 -12.14
N ASP A 370 -20.15 -11.44 -12.77
CA ASP A 370 -19.86 -12.12 -14.03
C ASP A 370 -19.90 -13.66 -13.94
N GLN A 371 -20.07 -14.29 -15.10
CA GLN A 371 -19.96 -15.74 -15.24
C GLN A 371 -18.52 -16.18 -14.98
N LYS A 372 -18.31 -16.98 -13.95
CA LYS A 372 -16.98 -17.41 -13.50
C LYS A 372 -16.31 -18.48 -14.40
N GLY A 373 -17.00 -18.96 -15.42
CA GLY A 373 -16.63 -20.14 -16.21
C GLY A 373 -15.45 -19.95 -17.17
N ASP A 374 -15.23 -18.73 -17.65
CA ASP A 374 -14.12 -18.35 -18.54
C ASP A 374 -13.09 -17.43 -17.87
N GLY A 375 -13.33 -17.04 -16.63
CA GLY A 375 -12.45 -16.21 -15.82
C GLY A 375 -13.27 -15.23 -14.98
N THR A 376 -12.57 -14.35 -14.27
CA THR A 376 -13.14 -13.13 -13.69
C THR A 376 -12.07 -12.04 -13.66
N TRP A 377 -12.38 -10.87 -13.10
CA TRP A 377 -11.42 -9.81 -12.86
C TRP A 377 -11.88 -8.99 -11.65
N GLY A 378 -11.00 -8.73 -10.69
CA GLY A 378 -11.42 -8.11 -9.44
C GLY A 378 -10.31 -7.91 -8.41
N ARG A 379 -10.73 -7.53 -7.20
CA ARG A 379 -9.87 -7.33 -6.03
C ARG A 379 -9.81 -8.60 -5.21
N ARG A 380 -8.61 -8.93 -4.74
CA ARG A 380 -8.42 -10.04 -3.82
C ARG A 380 -8.83 -9.63 -2.41
N GLY A 381 -9.81 -10.34 -1.85
CA GLY A 381 -10.32 -10.15 -0.49
C GLY A 381 -10.90 -11.43 0.10
N VAL A 382 -11.32 -11.38 1.36
CA VAL A 382 -11.86 -12.52 2.11
C VAL A 382 -13.04 -12.07 2.97
N PHE A 383 -14.07 -12.92 3.02
CA PHE A 383 -15.23 -12.76 3.89
C PHE A 383 -15.45 -14.01 4.73
N PHE A 384 -15.93 -13.79 5.95
CA PHE A 384 -16.43 -14.82 6.84
C PHE A 384 -17.93 -14.66 7.05
N ALA A 385 -18.64 -15.78 7.14
CA ALA A 385 -20.04 -15.81 7.55
C ALA A 385 -20.29 -16.88 8.60
N THR A 386 -21.02 -16.54 9.66
CA THR A 386 -21.37 -17.49 10.72
C THR A 386 -22.69 -17.14 11.40
N SER A 387 -23.27 -18.11 12.09
CA SER A 387 -24.47 -17.97 12.91
C SER A 387 -24.17 -18.09 14.41
N ASP A 388 -22.92 -17.84 14.83
CA ASP A 388 -22.57 -17.88 16.25
C ASP A 388 -23.30 -16.75 17.00
N PRO A 389 -24.14 -17.07 18.00
CA PRO A 389 -24.98 -16.08 18.66
C PRO A 389 -24.18 -15.06 19.48
N ALA A 390 -23.02 -15.45 20.04
CA ALA A 390 -22.20 -14.53 20.80
C ALA A 390 -21.53 -13.52 19.87
N LEU A 391 -21.00 -13.97 18.72
CA LEU A 391 -20.40 -13.05 17.75
C LEU A 391 -21.45 -12.10 17.14
N VAL A 392 -22.62 -12.63 16.80
CA VAL A 392 -23.76 -11.82 16.32
C VAL A 392 -24.15 -10.77 17.34
N SER A 393 -24.22 -11.13 18.63
CA SER A 393 -24.54 -10.19 19.70
C SER A 393 -23.47 -9.10 19.86
N GLN A 394 -22.19 -9.42 19.71
CA GLN A 394 -21.11 -8.44 19.81
C GLN A 394 -21.14 -7.44 18.65
N LEU A 395 -21.27 -7.92 17.41
CA LEU A 395 -21.39 -7.04 16.25
C LEU A 395 -22.70 -6.24 16.26
N SER A 396 -23.78 -6.78 16.84
CA SER A 396 -25.01 -6.01 17.05
C SER A 396 -24.82 -4.88 18.06
N ALA A 397 -24.00 -5.07 19.10
CA ALA A 397 -23.67 -4.02 20.05
C ALA A 397 -22.80 -2.92 19.41
N VAL A 398 -21.84 -3.31 18.56
CA VAL A 398 -21.07 -2.40 17.70
C VAL A 398 -22.00 -1.56 16.84
N PHE A 399 -22.88 -2.20 16.06
CA PHE A 399 -23.83 -1.49 15.20
C PHE A 399 -24.78 -0.57 15.98
N GLN A 400 -25.19 -0.94 17.19
CA GLN A 400 -26.07 -0.11 18.01
C GLN A 400 -25.37 1.13 18.56
N ALA A 401 -24.08 1.03 18.91
CA ALA A 401 -23.26 2.17 19.31
C ALA A 401 -23.01 3.10 18.11
N ASP A 402 -22.72 2.52 16.94
CA ASP A 402 -22.44 3.30 15.74
C ASP A 402 -23.71 3.92 15.15
N PHE A 403 -24.85 3.21 15.18
CA PHE A 403 -26.14 3.62 14.63
C PHE A 403 -27.19 3.96 15.69
N ALA A 404 -27.00 5.10 16.36
CA ALA A 404 -28.00 5.70 17.25
C ALA A 404 -28.37 7.13 16.82
N PRO A 405 -29.17 7.32 15.76
CA PRO A 405 -29.49 8.66 15.20
C PRO A 405 -30.29 9.58 16.13
N ALA A 406 -30.79 9.05 17.25
CA ALA A 406 -31.39 9.86 18.30
C ALA A 406 -30.36 10.46 19.28
N LEU A 407 -29.14 9.90 19.30
CA LEU A 407 -28.05 10.27 20.20
C LEU A 407 -26.92 10.99 19.47
N HIS A 408 -26.67 10.64 18.21
CA HIS A 408 -25.55 11.18 17.45
C HIS A 408 -26.03 12.02 16.26
N GLN A 409 -25.54 13.26 16.21
CA GLN A 409 -25.85 14.23 15.17
C GLN A 409 -25.08 14.01 13.86
N ASP A 410 -24.00 13.22 13.91
CA ASP A 410 -23.19 12.83 12.75
C ASP A 410 -23.90 11.83 11.82
N LEU A 411 -25.12 11.39 12.16
CA LEU A 411 -25.89 10.45 11.36
C LEU A 411 -26.89 11.17 10.45
N ARG A 412 -26.61 11.14 9.14
CA ARG A 412 -27.44 11.75 8.10
C ARG A 412 -28.13 10.69 7.26
N ARG A 413 -29.46 10.63 7.30
CA ARG A 413 -30.23 9.79 6.38
C ARG A 413 -30.20 10.36 4.97
N TRP A 414 -30.11 9.49 3.98
CA TRP A 414 -30.29 9.86 2.58
C TRP A 414 -31.61 10.60 2.36
N SER A 415 -31.57 11.66 1.54
CA SER A 415 -32.77 12.41 1.14
C SER A 415 -32.64 12.90 -0.29
N ALA A 416 -33.68 12.75 -1.09
CA ALA A 416 -33.66 13.09 -2.52
C ALA A 416 -33.21 14.54 -2.82
N THR A 417 -33.43 15.48 -1.89
CA THR A 417 -33.08 16.89 -2.04
C THR A 417 -31.73 17.28 -1.44
N ASP A 418 -31.05 16.35 -0.74
CA ASP A 418 -29.74 16.61 -0.16
C ASP A 418 -28.68 16.72 -1.27
N PRO A 419 -27.88 17.80 -1.33
CA PRO A 419 -26.93 18.00 -2.42
C PRO A 419 -25.78 16.98 -2.42
N VAL A 420 -25.41 16.47 -1.24
CA VAL A 420 -24.27 15.54 -1.06
C VAL A 420 -24.81 14.14 -0.85
N TYR A 421 -25.67 13.95 0.15
CA TYR A 421 -26.17 12.66 0.60
C TYR A 421 -27.53 12.30 -0.02
N GLY A 422 -27.80 12.79 -1.22
CA GLY A 422 -29.09 12.66 -1.89
C GLY A 422 -29.03 11.97 -3.24
N ALA A 423 -30.05 12.20 -4.07
CA ALA A 423 -30.14 11.56 -5.38
C ALA A 423 -28.94 11.92 -6.27
N PRO A 424 -28.42 10.99 -7.08
CA PRO A 424 -27.42 11.32 -8.10
C PRO A 424 -28.01 12.27 -9.16
N PRO A 425 -27.18 12.88 -10.03
CA PRO A 425 -27.65 13.63 -11.20
C PRO A 425 -28.69 12.86 -12.01
N ALA A 426 -29.68 13.55 -12.57
CA ALA A 426 -30.79 12.91 -13.30
C ALA A 426 -30.36 12.18 -14.58
N ASP A 427 -29.17 12.50 -15.11
CA ASP A 427 -28.52 11.87 -16.26
C ASP A 427 -27.45 10.84 -15.85
N PHE A 428 -27.34 10.50 -14.57
CA PHE A 428 -26.42 9.47 -14.10
C PHE A 428 -26.85 8.08 -14.59
N GLU A 429 -25.94 7.39 -15.27
CA GLU A 429 -26.12 6.02 -15.72
C GLU A 429 -25.29 5.08 -14.82
N PRO A 430 -25.93 4.16 -14.08
CA PRO A 430 -25.23 3.29 -13.14
C PRO A 430 -24.38 2.24 -13.83
N GLU A 431 -23.27 1.85 -13.20
CA GLU A 431 -22.48 0.68 -13.60
C GLU A 431 -23.26 -0.60 -13.30
N LEU A 432 -23.68 -1.30 -14.36
CA LEU A 432 -24.47 -2.55 -14.27
C LEU A 432 -23.69 -3.81 -14.64
N LEU A 433 -22.53 -3.65 -15.29
CA LEU A 433 -21.70 -4.76 -15.76
C LEU A 433 -20.32 -4.64 -15.10
N ASN A 434 -19.79 -5.76 -14.63
CA ASN A 434 -18.49 -5.81 -13.95
C ASN A 434 -17.84 -7.19 -14.21
N GLY A 435 -16.65 -7.43 -13.65
CA GLY A 435 -15.87 -8.65 -13.88
C GLY A 435 -15.09 -8.65 -15.20
N GLY A 436 -14.76 -9.84 -15.72
CA GLY A 436 -13.97 -10.00 -16.95
C GLY A 436 -13.49 -11.43 -17.18
N ILE A 437 -12.54 -11.66 -18.09
CA ILE A 437 -12.04 -13.01 -18.42
C ILE A 437 -10.53 -13.18 -18.15
N THR A 438 -9.94 -12.27 -17.38
CA THR A 438 -8.48 -12.14 -17.25
C THR A 438 -7.88 -13.11 -16.23
N TYR A 439 -8.50 -13.22 -15.05
CA TYR A 439 -8.05 -14.05 -13.93
C TYR A 439 -8.81 -15.37 -13.91
N THR A 440 -8.10 -16.50 -13.90
CA THR A 440 -8.73 -17.82 -13.77
C THR A 440 -9.18 -18.06 -12.33
N VAL A 441 -10.49 -18.26 -12.13
CA VAL A 441 -11.09 -18.59 -10.84
C VAL A 441 -10.45 -19.86 -10.27
N ARG A 442 -10.01 -19.78 -9.00
CA ARG A 442 -9.38 -20.89 -8.28
C ARG A 442 -10.26 -21.44 -7.18
N PHE A 443 -11.14 -20.60 -6.62
CA PHE A 443 -12.01 -20.94 -5.50
C PHE A 443 -13.46 -20.82 -5.93
N SER A 444 -13.99 -21.84 -6.62
CA SER A 444 -15.29 -21.75 -7.29
C SER A 444 -16.51 -21.68 -6.37
N ALA A 445 -16.38 -21.96 -5.07
CA ALA A 445 -17.49 -21.89 -4.13
C ALA A 445 -17.01 -21.53 -2.71
N PRO A 446 -17.84 -20.86 -1.89
CA PRO A 446 -17.55 -20.67 -0.48
C PRO A 446 -17.42 -22.02 0.25
N VAL A 447 -16.53 -22.09 1.23
CA VAL A 447 -16.24 -23.33 1.97
C VAL A 447 -16.69 -23.17 3.41
N GLN A 448 -17.39 -24.18 3.94
CA GLN A 448 -17.85 -24.21 5.33
C GLN A 448 -16.94 -25.10 6.19
N PHE A 449 -16.46 -24.54 7.30
CA PHE A 449 -15.65 -25.21 8.31
C PHE A 449 -16.50 -25.47 9.56
N GLN A 450 -16.35 -26.65 10.14
CA GLN A 450 -17.17 -27.10 11.26
C GLN A 450 -16.53 -26.73 12.61
N ALA A 451 -17.37 -26.65 13.65
CA ALA A 451 -16.96 -26.33 15.01
C ALA A 451 -16.38 -27.56 15.77
N PRO A 452 -15.75 -27.41 16.95
CA PRO A 452 -15.61 -26.16 17.71
C PRO A 452 -14.56 -25.21 17.12
N LEU A 453 -14.85 -23.90 17.17
CA LEU A 453 -13.92 -22.83 16.78
C LEU A 453 -13.68 -21.91 17.97
N SER A 454 -12.49 -21.30 18.06
CA SER A 454 -12.26 -20.14 18.92
C SER A 454 -12.26 -18.89 18.05
N LEU A 455 -13.16 -17.95 18.36
CA LEU A 455 -13.38 -16.72 17.60
C LEU A 455 -13.13 -15.52 18.51
N THR A 456 -12.28 -14.57 18.11
CA THR A 456 -12.06 -13.33 18.86
C THR A 456 -12.38 -12.14 17.96
N LEU A 457 -13.32 -11.30 18.39
CA LEU A 457 -13.62 -10.04 17.70
C LEU A 457 -12.63 -8.97 18.14
N LEU A 458 -11.90 -8.44 17.16
CA LEU A 458 -11.01 -7.29 17.31
C LEU A 458 -11.65 -6.07 16.66
N GLN A 459 -11.52 -4.91 17.29
CA GLN A 459 -12.05 -3.65 16.77
C GLN A 459 -11.13 -2.47 17.06
N ALA A 460 -11.04 -1.57 16.09
CA ALA A 460 -10.36 -0.29 16.27
C ALA A 460 -11.42 0.82 16.45
N PRO A 461 -11.11 1.84 17.25
CA PRO A 461 -9.84 2.09 17.96
C PRO A 461 -9.69 1.32 19.30
N ASP A 462 -10.72 0.58 19.72
CA ASP A 462 -10.89 0.22 21.13
C ASP A 462 -9.92 -0.87 21.65
N ASN A 463 -9.68 -1.93 20.88
CA ASN A 463 -8.93 -3.09 21.37
C ASN A 463 -7.94 -3.71 20.36
N MET A 464 -7.86 -3.15 19.16
CA MET A 464 -7.02 -3.67 18.06
C MET A 464 -5.55 -3.86 18.45
N LEU A 465 -4.99 -2.90 19.20
CA LEU A 465 -3.59 -2.90 19.65
C LEU A 465 -3.42 -3.34 21.11
N HIS A 466 -4.45 -3.93 21.73
CA HIS A 466 -4.34 -4.43 23.10
C HIS A 466 -3.17 -5.43 23.19
N PRO A 467 -2.19 -5.26 24.09
CA PRO A 467 -0.95 -6.04 24.07
C PRO A 467 -1.18 -7.53 24.37
N ASP A 468 -2.11 -7.85 25.27
CA ASP A 468 -2.32 -9.22 25.73
C ASP A 468 -3.43 -10.00 25.00
N ALA A 469 -4.27 -9.31 24.22
CA ALA A 469 -5.47 -9.90 23.60
C ALA A 469 -5.80 -9.37 22.20
N GLY A 470 -5.06 -8.37 21.72
CA GLY A 470 -5.29 -7.73 20.43
C GLY A 470 -4.56 -8.44 19.29
N LEU A 471 -4.41 -7.72 18.18
CA LEU A 471 -3.83 -8.25 16.94
C LEU A 471 -2.39 -8.78 17.12
N LEU A 472 -1.61 -8.18 18.03
CA LEU A 472 -0.19 -8.48 18.20
C LEU A 472 0.08 -9.76 19.00
N THR A 473 -0.90 -10.30 19.73
CA THR A 473 -0.69 -11.38 20.71
C THR A 473 -0.01 -12.61 20.09
N HIS A 474 -0.63 -13.23 19.08
CA HIS A 474 -0.06 -14.44 18.46
C HIS A 474 1.13 -14.16 17.53
N ILE A 475 1.30 -12.91 17.08
CA ILE A 475 2.50 -12.51 16.34
C ILE A 475 3.71 -12.50 17.29
N ASN A 476 3.52 -11.96 18.50
CA ASN A 476 4.56 -11.86 19.52
C ASN A 476 4.99 -13.23 20.07
N GLU A 477 4.12 -14.24 20.00
CA GLU A 477 4.43 -15.63 20.38
C GLU A 477 5.24 -16.38 19.31
N ALA A 478 5.21 -15.94 18.05
CA ALA A 478 5.84 -16.66 16.94
C ALA A 478 7.38 -16.69 17.07
N GLY A 479 7.97 -17.85 16.80
CA GLY A 479 9.41 -18.12 16.90
C GLY A 479 9.84 -19.28 16.01
N PRO A 480 10.87 -20.07 16.38
CA PRO A 480 11.37 -21.15 15.53
C PRO A 480 10.26 -22.17 15.21
N GLY A 481 10.11 -22.49 13.93
CA GLY A 481 9.07 -23.39 13.43
C GLY A 481 7.71 -22.73 13.21
N SER A 482 7.55 -21.44 13.52
CA SER A 482 6.35 -20.67 13.19
C SER A 482 6.42 -20.12 11.75
N VAL A 483 5.26 -19.96 11.11
CA VAL A 483 5.12 -19.30 9.81
C VAL A 483 4.08 -18.19 9.92
N ILE A 484 4.44 -16.97 9.50
CA ILE A 484 3.51 -15.85 9.38
C ILE A 484 3.36 -15.48 7.91
N ARG A 485 2.12 -15.42 7.41
CA ARG A 485 1.76 -14.91 6.09
C ARG A 485 0.85 -13.69 6.23
N VAL A 486 1.26 -12.56 5.65
CA VAL A 486 0.56 -11.27 5.76
C VAL A 486 0.14 -10.83 4.37
N MET A 487 -1.14 -10.60 4.13
CA MET A 487 -1.65 -10.05 2.88
C MET A 487 -2.42 -8.77 3.14
N GLN A 488 -1.95 -7.65 2.61
CA GLN A 488 -2.45 -6.31 2.97
C GLN A 488 -2.54 -5.39 1.75
N LEU A 489 -3.57 -4.54 1.72
CA LEU A 489 -3.64 -3.40 0.81
C LEU A 489 -2.50 -2.41 1.06
N ASN A 490 -2.27 -2.06 2.33
CA ASN A 490 -1.28 -1.06 2.72
C ASN A 490 -0.59 -1.48 4.02
N GLU A 491 0.73 -1.37 4.04
CA GLU A 491 1.57 -1.44 5.24
C GLU A 491 2.64 -0.36 5.13
N ARG A 492 2.80 0.50 6.15
CA ARG A 492 3.82 1.56 6.16
C ARG A 492 5.13 1.09 6.83
N PRO A 493 6.31 1.64 6.47
CA PRO A 493 7.55 1.31 7.18
C PRO A 493 7.57 1.85 8.61
N HIS A 494 6.89 2.96 8.84
CA HIS A 494 6.67 3.61 10.13
C HIS A 494 5.42 4.51 10.03
N TRP A 495 4.88 4.96 11.15
CA TRP A 495 3.63 5.72 11.18
C TRP A 495 3.79 7.24 11.09
N GLY A 496 4.96 7.75 11.45
CA GLY A 496 5.29 9.17 11.38
C GLY A 496 5.39 9.74 9.96
N PRO A 497 5.61 11.06 9.83
CA PRO A 497 5.81 11.73 8.55
C PRO A 497 7.01 11.18 7.76
N SER A 498 7.12 11.49 6.47
CA SER A 498 8.13 10.92 5.56
C SER A 498 9.60 11.17 5.95
N ASN A 499 9.86 12.13 6.84
CA ASN A 499 11.19 12.39 7.42
C ASN A 499 11.42 11.73 8.79
N SER A 500 10.46 10.93 9.29
CA SER A 500 10.58 10.17 10.53
C SER A 500 11.29 8.81 10.30
N THR A 501 11.28 7.95 11.32
CA THR A 501 11.92 6.63 11.32
C THR A 501 11.09 5.63 12.11
N SER A 502 11.32 4.33 11.91
CA SER A 502 10.68 3.27 12.72
C SER A 502 11.12 3.26 14.18
N LEU A 503 12.20 3.95 14.55
CA LEU A 503 12.57 4.15 15.95
C LEU A 503 11.72 5.23 16.63
N ALA A 504 11.46 6.33 15.91
CA ALA A 504 10.70 7.45 16.46
C ALA A 504 9.20 7.17 16.43
N ASP A 505 8.68 6.64 15.31
CA ASP A 505 7.24 6.41 15.10
C ASP A 505 6.99 4.99 14.58
N PRO A 506 7.29 3.95 15.38
CA PRO A 506 7.22 2.57 14.92
C PRO A 506 5.84 2.22 14.38
N ASN A 507 5.81 1.55 13.22
CA ASN A 507 4.65 0.74 12.87
C ASN A 507 4.72 -0.54 13.72
N VAL A 508 4.10 -0.54 14.91
CA VAL A 508 4.25 -1.64 15.87
C VAL A 508 3.81 -3.00 15.31
N ARG A 509 2.94 -3.02 14.30
CA ARG A 509 2.52 -4.24 13.61
C ARG A 509 3.63 -4.79 12.72
N LEU A 510 4.22 -3.94 11.88
CA LEU A 510 5.35 -4.34 11.02
C LEU A 510 6.58 -4.74 11.85
N GLU A 511 6.88 -3.97 12.89
CA GLU A 511 7.96 -4.29 13.83
C GLU A 511 7.73 -5.63 14.53
N ALA A 512 6.48 -5.99 14.86
CA ALA A 512 6.16 -7.30 15.42
C ALA A 512 6.45 -8.46 14.43
N TYR A 513 6.20 -8.28 13.13
CA TYR A 513 6.58 -9.25 12.10
C TYR A 513 8.09 -9.42 11.99
N ILE A 514 8.83 -8.31 12.00
CA ILE A 514 10.30 -8.32 11.97
C ILE A 514 10.84 -9.01 13.23
N ALA A 515 10.30 -8.67 14.41
CA ALA A 515 10.67 -9.28 15.68
C ALA A 515 10.37 -10.80 15.70
N ALA A 516 9.27 -11.25 15.09
CA ALA A 516 8.99 -12.67 14.93
C ALA A 516 10.05 -13.37 14.06
N ALA A 517 10.48 -12.75 12.96
CA ALA A 517 11.55 -13.27 12.13
C ALA A 517 12.90 -13.31 12.88
N GLN A 518 13.20 -12.30 13.69
CA GLN A 518 14.38 -12.27 14.58
C GLN A 518 14.35 -13.38 15.63
N ARG A 519 13.16 -13.76 16.11
CA ARG A 519 12.97 -14.94 16.97
C ARG A 519 13.08 -16.27 16.22
N GLY A 520 13.16 -16.27 14.89
CA GLY A 520 13.35 -17.46 14.06
C GLY A 520 12.10 -17.96 13.33
N ALA A 521 11.01 -17.18 13.32
CA ALA A 521 9.85 -17.49 12.49
C ALA A 521 10.13 -17.24 11.00
N ARG A 522 9.46 -17.98 10.12
CA ARG A 522 9.39 -17.65 8.70
C ARG A 522 8.30 -16.61 8.48
N VAL A 523 8.62 -15.49 7.84
CA VAL A 523 7.66 -14.41 7.61
C VAL A 523 7.59 -14.07 6.12
N ARG A 524 6.36 -14.00 5.59
CA ARG A 524 6.05 -13.66 4.19
C ARG A 524 5.00 -12.55 4.18
N ILE A 525 5.37 -11.40 3.63
CA ILE A 525 4.50 -10.22 3.52
C ILE A 525 4.19 -9.99 2.05
N LEU A 526 2.93 -10.01 1.68
CA LEU A 526 2.44 -9.72 0.34
C LEU A 526 1.60 -8.46 0.39
N LEU A 527 2.13 -7.38 -0.18
CA LEU A 527 1.45 -6.09 -0.24
C LEU A 527 0.88 -5.87 -1.64
N ASP A 528 -0.11 -5.00 -1.73
CA ASP A 528 -0.69 -4.61 -3.00
C ASP A 528 0.31 -3.91 -3.92
N ALA A 529 0.28 -4.24 -5.21
CA ALA A 529 1.03 -3.59 -6.27
C ALA A 529 0.18 -2.62 -7.11
N TYR A 530 -1.14 -2.72 -7.09
CA TYR A 530 -2.02 -2.00 -8.02
C TYR A 530 -2.23 -0.53 -7.61
N PHE A 531 -2.47 -0.29 -6.33
CA PHE A 531 -2.62 1.01 -5.68
C PHE A 531 -1.29 1.57 -5.16
N ALA A 532 -0.19 0.83 -5.31
CA ALA A 532 1.12 1.28 -4.86
C ALA A 532 1.65 2.39 -5.77
N ASP A 533 2.03 3.52 -5.17
CA ASP A 533 2.83 4.55 -5.82
C ASP A 533 4.32 4.27 -5.55
N PRO A 534 5.14 3.94 -6.57
CA PRO A 534 6.57 3.70 -6.41
C PRO A 534 7.36 4.88 -5.84
N SER A 535 6.81 6.10 -5.94
CA SER A 535 7.45 7.33 -5.47
C SER A 535 7.08 7.71 -4.03
N ASP A 536 6.07 7.05 -3.44
CA ASP A 536 5.66 7.31 -2.06
C ASP A 536 6.69 6.74 -1.06
N PRO A 537 7.41 7.57 -0.28
CA PRO A 537 8.39 7.12 0.70
C PRO A 537 7.77 6.35 1.86
N LEU A 538 6.44 6.37 2.03
CA LEU A 538 5.70 5.62 3.04
C LEU A 538 4.85 4.49 2.43
N GLY A 539 4.92 4.29 1.12
CA GLY A 539 4.11 3.30 0.39
C GLY A 539 4.65 1.87 0.48
N ASN A 540 3.90 0.93 -0.08
CA ASN A 540 4.23 -0.52 -0.03
C ASN A 540 5.63 -0.86 -0.57
N GLN A 541 6.10 -0.14 -1.59
CA GLN A 541 7.44 -0.34 -2.13
C GLN A 541 8.53 0.06 -1.12
N ALA A 542 8.35 1.19 -0.44
CA ALA A 542 9.26 1.63 0.63
C ALA A 542 9.24 0.63 1.80
N THR A 543 8.07 0.10 2.16
CA THR A 543 7.93 -0.94 3.18
C THR A 543 8.67 -2.22 2.82
N CYS A 544 8.51 -2.74 1.60
CA CYS A 544 9.27 -3.93 1.18
C CYS A 544 10.78 -3.66 1.10
N ALA A 545 11.20 -2.46 0.70
CA ALA A 545 12.62 -2.09 0.74
C ALA A 545 13.17 -2.06 2.17
N TYR A 546 12.40 -1.53 3.12
CA TYR A 546 12.74 -1.54 4.55
C TYR A 546 12.90 -2.97 5.10
N VAL A 547 11.90 -3.83 4.83
CA VAL A 547 11.90 -5.24 5.24
C VAL A 547 13.10 -6.00 4.64
N HIS A 548 13.37 -5.84 3.34
CA HIS A 548 14.49 -6.51 2.68
C HIS A 548 15.85 -6.07 3.24
N LYS A 549 16.02 -4.78 3.55
CA LYS A 549 17.24 -4.27 4.15
C LYS A 549 17.55 -4.98 5.47
N ILE A 550 16.54 -5.17 6.33
CA ILE A 550 16.69 -5.88 7.61
C ILE A 550 16.94 -7.37 7.37
N ALA A 551 16.13 -8.01 6.52
CA ALA A 551 16.26 -9.43 6.22
C ALA A 551 17.66 -9.80 5.72
N MET A 552 18.25 -8.96 4.85
CA MET A 552 19.61 -9.15 4.35
C MET A 552 20.69 -8.89 5.41
N ALA A 553 20.53 -7.83 6.22
CA ALA A 553 21.51 -7.45 7.23
C ALA A 553 21.59 -8.48 8.39
N GLU A 554 20.45 -9.08 8.74
CA GLU A 554 20.32 -9.99 9.87
C GLU A 554 20.18 -11.47 9.46
N HIS A 555 20.20 -11.76 8.15
CA HIS A 555 20.05 -13.11 7.60
C HIS A 555 18.75 -13.83 8.03
N LEU A 556 17.64 -13.10 8.00
CA LEU A 556 16.32 -13.60 8.46
C LEU A 556 15.55 -14.33 7.34
N ASP A 557 14.71 -15.30 7.71
CA ASP A 557 13.73 -15.92 6.80
C ASP A 557 12.49 -15.01 6.65
N LEU A 558 12.72 -13.80 6.15
CA LEU A 558 11.77 -12.70 6.03
C LEU A 558 11.75 -12.18 4.59
N SER A 559 10.57 -12.07 3.98
CA SER A 559 10.42 -11.56 2.62
C SER A 559 9.17 -10.71 2.47
N CYS A 560 9.26 -9.64 1.68
CA CYS A 560 8.14 -8.76 1.33
C CYS A 560 8.06 -8.61 -0.19
N LEU A 561 6.92 -8.95 -0.78
CA LEU A 561 6.68 -8.78 -2.22
C LEU A 561 5.44 -7.94 -2.47
N LEU A 562 5.37 -7.34 -3.65
CA LEU A 562 4.17 -6.69 -4.17
C LEU A 562 3.44 -7.64 -5.12
N GLY A 563 2.11 -7.63 -5.11
CA GLY A 563 1.28 -8.46 -6.00
C GLY A 563 -0.01 -7.80 -6.47
N ASN A 564 -0.51 -8.26 -7.62
CA ASN A 564 -1.84 -7.94 -8.15
C ASN A 564 -2.47 -9.25 -8.69
N PRO A 565 -2.86 -10.19 -7.80
CA PRO A 565 -3.14 -11.57 -8.20
C PRO A 565 -4.45 -11.71 -8.99
N ALA A 566 -5.43 -10.84 -8.75
CA ALA A 566 -6.75 -10.88 -9.38
C ALA A 566 -6.99 -9.74 -10.40
N GLY A 567 -5.98 -8.90 -10.63
CA GLY A 567 -5.94 -7.88 -11.68
C GLY A 567 -6.40 -6.48 -11.29
N LEU A 568 -7.16 -6.28 -10.19
CA LEU A 568 -7.54 -4.96 -9.64
C LEU A 568 -6.96 -4.67 -8.24
N GLY A 569 -5.92 -5.41 -7.87
CA GLY A 569 -5.18 -5.25 -6.62
C GLY A 569 -5.52 -6.25 -5.53
N ILE A 570 -4.76 -6.17 -4.45
CA ILE A 570 -5.01 -6.81 -3.17
C ILE A 570 -5.72 -5.79 -2.31
N HIS A 571 -6.98 -6.05 -1.96
CA HIS A 571 -7.71 -5.26 -0.98
C HIS A 571 -8.07 -6.11 0.25
N ASN A 572 -7.36 -7.23 0.43
CA ASN A 572 -7.41 -8.04 1.63
C ASN A 572 -6.64 -7.38 2.80
N LYS A 573 -7.04 -7.71 4.03
CA LYS A 573 -6.29 -7.39 5.26
C LYS A 573 -6.29 -8.64 6.12
N MET A 574 -5.32 -9.50 5.86
CA MET A 574 -5.24 -10.84 6.44
C MET A 574 -3.87 -11.10 7.04
N ILE A 575 -3.87 -11.75 8.20
CA ILE A 575 -2.68 -12.26 8.87
C ILE A 575 -2.96 -13.72 9.21
N LEU A 576 -2.11 -14.62 8.72
CA LEU A 576 -2.14 -16.03 9.03
C LEU A 576 -0.91 -16.38 9.85
N ILE A 577 -1.10 -17.08 10.95
CA ILE A 577 -0.04 -17.47 11.88
C ILE A 577 -0.18 -18.95 12.12
N ASP A 578 0.83 -19.71 11.72
CA ASP A 578 0.97 -21.11 12.10
C ASP A 578 2.09 -21.22 13.11
N ASN A 579 1.78 -21.68 14.32
CA ASN A 579 2.76 -21.86 15.37
C ASN A 579 2.57 -23.22 16.07
N PRO A 580 3.56 -23.71 16.83
CA PRO A 580 3.42 -25.00 17.52
C PRO A 580 2.27 -25.07 18.54
N ALA A 581 1.72 -23.93 18.96
CA ALA A 581 0.60 -23.84 19.90
C ALA A 581 -0.78 -23.79 19.21
N GLY A 582 -0.83 -23.48 17.91
CA GLY A 582 -2.06 -23.39 17.13
C GLY A 582 -1.89 -22.61 15.83
N SER A 583 -2.92 -22.68 14.99
CA SER A 583 -2.99 -21.94 13.73
C SER A 583 -4.14 -20.93 13.79
N TYR A 584 -3.86 -19.71 13.33
CA TYR A 584 -4.74 -18.55 13.49
C TYR A 584 -4.91 -17.83 12.15
N ALA A 585 -6.13 -17.42 11.85
CA ALA A 585 -6.46 -16.56 10.72
C ALA A 585 -7.13 -15.28 11.24
N ILE A 586 -6.52 -14.13 10.98
CA ILE A 586 -7.09 -12.81 11.29
C ILE A 586 -7.48 -12.18 9.96
N VAL A 587 -8.76 -11.86 9.78
CA VAL A 587 -9.29 -11.19 8.57
C VAL A 587 -10.24 -10.08 8.99
N GLY A 588 -10.13 -8.92 8.37
CA GLY A 588 -11.01 -7.80 8.65
C GLY A 588 -10.72 -6.60 7.76
N SER A 589 -11.07 -5.41 8.25
CA SER A 589 -10.97 -4.16 7.51
C SER A 589 -9.65 -3.38 7.71
N VAL A 590 -8.80 -3.83 8.64
CA VAL A 590 -7.69 -3.06 9.24
C VAL A 590 -6.41 -3.02 8.39
N ASN A 591 -6.10 -1.88 7.78
CA ASN A 591 -4.82 -1.65 7.09
C ASN A 591 -3.64 -1.48 8.06
N GLY A 592 -2.41 -1.48 7.53
CA GLY A 592 -1.15 -1.28 8.28
C GLY A 592 -0.80 0.15 8.62
N THR A 593 -1.81 1.01 8.69
CA THR A 593 -1.65 2.44 8.99
C THR A 593 -2.02 2.71 10.44
N GLU A 594 -1.41 3.71 11.07
CA GLU A 594 -1.79 4.12 12.43
C GLU A 594 -3.26 4.48 12.54
N LEU A 595 -3.79 5.16 11.53
CA LEU A 595 -5.18 5.59 11.50
C LEU A 595 -6.15 4.40 11.58
N SER A 596 -5.90 3.33 10.82
CA SER A 596 -6.70 2.10 10.92
C SER A 596 -6.63 1.46 12.31
N HIS A 597 -5.59 1.69 13.10
CA HIS A 597 -5.51 1.09 14.43
C HIS A 597 -6.07 2.01 15.53
N LYS A 598 -6.04 3.33 15.33
CA LYS A 598 -6.25 4.31 16.41
C LYS A 598 -7.32 5.38 16.15
N GLY A 599 -7.84 5.52 14.93
CA GLY A 599 -8.80 6.59 14.59
C GLY A 599 -9.98 6.20 13.71
N ASN A 600 -9.91 5.07 13.01
CA ASN A 600 -11.04 4.53 12.27
C ASN A 600 -11.88 3.61 13.14
N ARG A 601 -13.17 3.48 12.80
CA ARG A 601 -13.96 2.31 13.18
C ARG A 601 -13.58 1.15 12.28
N GLU A 602 -13.03 0.08 12.84
CA GLU A 602 -12.62 -1.12 12.09
C GLU A 602 -13.03 -2.38 12.84
N VAL A 603 -13.21 -3.49 12.12
CA VAL A 603 -13.42 -4.82 12.71
C VAL A 603 -12.54 -5.87 12.05
N ALA A 604 -12.09 -6.85 12.84
CA ALA A 604 -11.44 -8.07 12.36
C ALA A 604 -11.83 -9.27 13.21
N LEU A 605 -11.94 -10.43 12.59
CA LEU A 605 -12.16 -11.69 13.29
C LEU A 605 -10.87 -12.50 13.30
N LEU A 606 -10.42 -12.85 14.49
CA LEU A 606 -9.38 -13.83 14.72
C LEU A 606 -10.03 -15.20 14.92
N VAL A 607 -9.62 -16.17 14.10
CA VAL A 607 -10.13 -17.54 14.10
C VAL A 607 -8.99 -18.48 14.41
N GLN A 608 -9.06 -19.21 15.53
CA GLN A 608 -8.13 -20.31 15.82
C GLN A 608 -8.66 -21.59 15.17
N SER A 609 -8.10 -21.97 14.03
CA SER A 609 -8.43 -23.20 13.31
C SER A 609 -7.37 -23.49 12.26
N SER A 610 -6.79 -24.70 12.29
CA SER A 610 -5.86 -25.17 11.26
C SER A 610 -6.54 -25.30 9.91
N GLU A 611 -7.81 -25.73 9.86
CA GLU A 611 -8.53 -25.93 8.59
C GLU A 611 -8.81 -24.60 7.88
N VAL A 612 -9.26 -23.59 8.62
CA VAL A 612 -9.48 -22.23 8.09
C VAL A 612 -8.16 -21.59 7.69
N HIS A 613 -7.14 -21.73 8.56
CA HIS A 613 -5.79 -21.25 8.28
C HIS A 613 -5.23 -21.85 6.99
N ASP A 614 -5.27 -23.18 6.83
CA ASP A 614 -4.65 -23.88 5.71
C ASP A 614 -5.34 -23.55 4.38
N TYR A 615 -6.66 -23.38 4.39
CA TYR A 615 -7.40 -22.95 3.22
C TYR A 615 -6.99 -21.53 2.76
N LEU A 616 -6.86 -20.60 3.70
CA LEU A 616 -6.41 -19.24 3.39
C LEU A 616 -4.91 -19.18 3.07
N ALA A 617 -4.09 -20.05 3.66
CA ALA A 617 -2.68 -20.19 3.34
C ALA A 617 -2.49 -20.72 1.92
N MET A 618 -3.36 -21.62 1.46
CA MET A 618 -3.38 -22.07 0.07
C MET A 618 -3.67 -20.91 -0.88
N MET A 619 -4.65 -20.05 -0.57
CA MET A 619 -4.90 -18.82 -1.34
C MET A 619 -3.67 -17.91 -1.37
N PHE A 620 -3.07 -17.65 -0.21
CA PHE A 620 -1.85 -16.84 -0.11
C PHE A 620 -0.71 -17.41 -0.96
N ASP A 621 -0.44 -18.72 -0.88
CA ASP A 621 0.67 -19.37 -1.59
C ASP A 621 0.43 -19.40 -3.12
N TRP A 622 -0.83 -19.34 -3.57
CA TRP A 622 -1.17 -19.14 -4.99
C TRP A 622 -0.93 -17.71 -5.46
N ASP A 623 -1.31 -16.74 -4.63
CA ASP A 623 -1.17 -15.31 -4.94
C ASP A 623 0.26 -14.80 -4.73
N TRP A 624 1.08 -15.54 -3.98
CA TRP A 624 2.49 -15.23 -3.77
C TRP A 624 3.24 -15.22 -5.12
N PRO A 625 3.85 -14.09 -5.52
CA PRO A 625 4.52 -13.98 -6.81
C PRO A 625 5.59 -15.05 -6.98
N LYS A 626 5.52 -15.81 -8.08
CA LYS A 626 6.49 -16.84 -8.43
C LYS A 626 7.41 -16.32 -9.51
N THR A 627 8.70 -16.25 -9.23
CA THR A 627 9.72 -15.99 -10.26
C THR A 627 9.99 -17.27 -11.03
N LEU A 628 9.46 -17.36 -12.25
CA LEU A 628 9.83 -18.43 -13.19
C LEU A 628 11.11 -18.03 -13.91
N TYR A 629 12.23 -18.62 -13.49
CA TYR A 629 13.46 -18.57 -14.27
C TYR A 629 13.34 -19.55 -15.42
N PHE A 630 12.93 -19.07 -16.60
CA PHE A 630 13.08 -19.83 -17.83
C PHE A 630 14.57 -19.76 -18.24
N PRO A 631 15.30 -20.88 -18.32
CA PRO A 631 16.58 -20.86 -18.99
C PRO A 631 16.32 -20.59 -20.46
N VAL A 632 16.57 -19.36 -20.91
CA VAL A 632 16.71 -19.08 -22.34
C VAL A 632 18.03 -19.71 -22.75
N VAL A 633 17.98 -20.93 -23.28
CA VAL A 633 19.10 -21.52 -24.00
C VAL A 633 19.04 -20.93 -25.39
N TYR A 634 19.86 -19.91 -25.66
CA TYR A 634 20.09 -19.49 -27.04
C TYR A 634 20.86 -20.61 -27.75
N ASN A 635 20.19 -21.36 -28.61
CA ASN A 635 20.89 -22.23 -29.56
C ASN A 635 21.41 -21.33 -30.68
N GLU A 636 22.71 -21.43 -31.00
CA GLU A 636 23.34 -20.73 -32.14
C GLU A 636 23.34 -19.19 -32.08
N PHE A 637 23.37 -18.58 -30.89
CA PHE A 637 23.58 -17.12 -30.79
C PHE A 637 24.96 -16.72 -31.33
N ARG A 638 24.96 -16.00 -32.46
CA ARG A 638 26.12 -15.29 -32.99
C ARG A 638 26.07 -13.85 -32.48
N GLY A 639 27.12 -13.44 -31.77
CA GLY A 639 27.28 -12.07 -31.29
C GLY A 639 27.57 -11.09 -32.43
N ARG A 640 27.76 -9.82 -32.08
CA ARG A 640 28.22 -8.77 -32.99
C ARG A 640 29.58 -9.14 -33.60
N ALA A 641 29.72 -8.97 -34.92
CA ALA A 641 30.99 -9.16 -35.61
C ALA A 641 32.08 -8.23 -35.04
N ASP A 642 33.32 -8.69 -35.03
CA ASP A 642 34.49 -8.01 -34.49
C ASP A 642 35.44 -7.48 -35.58
N HIS A 643 34.97 -7.45 -36.83
CA HIS A 643 35.68 -7.01 -38.03
C HIS A 643 34.75 -6.17 -38.92
N LEU A 644 35.31 -5.62 -40.00
CA LEU A 644 34.60 -4.80 -40.98
C LEU A 644 33.68 -5.66 -41.84
N LEU A 645 32.47 -5.19 -42.13
CA LEU A 645 31.49 -5.91 -42.95
C LEU A 645 31.07 -5.09 -44.17
N ILE A 646 30.69 -5.76 -45.25
CA ILE A 646 29.91 -5.26 -46.38
C ILE A 646 28.46 -5.14 -45.90
N SER A 647 27.92 -3.93 -45.86
CA SER A 647 26.57 -3.65 -45.38
C SER A 647 25.54 -3.50 -46.48
N GLU A 648 25.92 -3.01 -47.66
CA GLU A 648 24.96 -2.82 -48.75
C GLU A 648 25.66 -2.86 -50.11
N VAL A 649 25.07 -3.53 -51.10
CA VAL A 649 25.57 -3.55 -52.49
C VAL A 649 24.45 -3.30 -53.47
N LEU A 650 24.60 -2.26 -54.29
CA LEU A 650 23.74 -1.99 -55.44
C LEU A 650 24.50 -2.31 -56.73
N TYR A 651 24.18 -3.44 -57.35
CA TYR A 651 24.84 -3.95 -58.55
C TYR A 651 24.02 -3.81 -59.84
N ASP A 652 22.74 -3.44 -59.76
CA ASP A 652 21.87 -3.29 -60.95
C ASP A 652 21.06 -1.98 -60.84
N PRO A 653 21.71 -0.81 -60.88
CA PRO A 653 21.01 0.47 -60.80
C PRO A 653 20.09 0.67 -62.02
N ALA A 654 18.99 1.43 -61.84
CA ALA A 654 18.16 1.79 -63.00
C ALA A 654 18.93 2.71 -63.98
N GLY A 655 19.24 2.21 -65.18
CA GLY A 655 19.89 2.99 -66.22
C GLY A 655 21.30 2.49 -66.52
N PRO A 656 22.28 3.38 -66.76
CA PRO A 656 23.70 3.01 -66.81
C PRO A 656 24.19 2.52 -65.44
N ASP A 657 25.18 1.63 -65.45
CA ASP A 657 25.80 1.04 -64.26
C ASP A 657 26.79 2.01 -63.55
N ASP A 658 26.74 3.31 -63.86
CA ASP A 658 27.66 4.31 -63.32
C ASP A 658 27.39 4.67 -61.85
N ALA A 659 26.23 4.26 -61.31
CA ALA A 659 25.78 4.50 -59.94
C ALA A 659 25.78 3.24 -59.05
N GLU A 660 26.43 2.17 -59.48
CA GLU A 660 26.73 1.02 -58.63
C GLU A 660 27.55 1.43 -57.40
N PHE A 661 27.29 0.78 -56.27
CA PHE A 661 28.04 1.02 -55.04
C PHE A 661 28.17 -0.21 -54.14
N ILE A 662 29.20 -0.17 -53.31
CA ILE A 662 29.47 -1.09 -52.21
C ILE A 662 29.59 -0.24 -50.94
N GLU A 663 28.85 -0.57 -49.91
CA GLU A 663 28.94 0.04 -48.58
C GLU A 663 29.59 -0.94 -47.60
N LEU A 664 30.49 -0.40 -46.77
CA LEU A 664 31.08 -1.08 -45.64
C LEU A 664 30.57 -0.47 -44.33
N VAL A 665 30.42 -1.30 -43.29
CA VAL A 665 30.12 -0.89 -41.91
C VAL A 665 31.18 -1.41 -40.96
N ASN A 666 31.55 -0.58 -39.97
CA ASN A 666 32.36 -1.01 -38.83
C ASN A 666 31.45 -1.31 -37.62
N PRO A 667 31.03 -2.57 -37.40
CA PRO A 667 30.22 -2.95 -36.25
C PRO A 667 31.05 -3.05 -34.96
N THR A 668 32.34 -2.70 -34.95
CA THR A 668 33.16 -2.83 -33.75
C THR A 668 33.03 -1.61 -32.83
N GLY A 669 33.70 -1.65 -31.68
CA GLY A 669 33.78 -0.51 -30.75
C GLY A 669 34.93 0.45 -31.00
N ASN A 670 35.77 0.22 -32.01
CA ASN A 670 36.97 1.04 -32.30
C ASN A 670 37.02 1.44 -33.78
N ALA A 671 37.68 2.56 -34.09
CA ALA A 671 37.96 2.92 -35.48
C ALA A 671 38.90 1.89 -36.13
N ILE A 672 38.66 1.55 -37.40
CA ILE A 672 39.47 0.63 -38.18
C ILE A 672 40.26 1.44 -39.23
N ASP A 673 41.58 1.24 -39.26
CA ASP A 673 42.45 1.75 -40.33
C ASP A 673 42.35 0.83 -41.54
N LEU A 674 41.88 1.38 -42.65
CA LEU A 674 41.67 0.68 -43.93
C LEU A 674 42.89 0.77 -44.84
N SER A 675 44.00 1.39 -44.41
CA SER A 675 45.20 1.49 -45.24
C SER A 675 45.65 0.12 -45.74
N ASN A 676 45.73 -0.04 -47.07
CA ASN A 676 46.06 -1.30 -47.76
C ASN A 676 45.01 -2.42 -47.68
N TYR A 677 43.82 -2.16 -47.14
CA TYR A 677 42.68 -3.06 -47.31
C TYR A 677 42.31 -3.12 -48.79
N ARG A 678 41.71 -4.24 -49.20
CA ARG A 678 41.37 -4.49 -50.60
C ARG A 678 39.90 -4.81 -50.74
N LEU A 679 39.29 -4.24 -51.77
CA LEU A 679 37.98 -4.60 -52.26
C LEU A 679 38.17 -5.22 -53.63
N SER A 680 37.61 -6.39 -53.88
CA SER A 680 37.84 -7.14 -55.12
C SER A 680 36.57 -7.85 -55.57
N ASP A 681 36.42 -8.03 -56.88
CA ASP A 681 35.58 -9.05 -57.49
C ASP A 681 36.39 -10.30 -57.86
N ALA A 682 37.72 -10.18 -57.99
CA ALA A 682 38.61 -11.32 -58.22
C ALA A 682 38.73 -12.30 -57.03
N VAL A 683 38.50 -13.59 -57.31
CA VAL A 683 38.67 -14.70 -56.36
C VAL A 683 40.14 -15.09 -56.25
N GLU A 684 40.83 -15.23 -57.38
CA GLU A 684 42.25 -15.56 -57.52
C GLU A 684 43.04 -14.46 -58.28
N PRO A 685 44.36 -14.32 -58.05
CA PRO A 685 45.15 -13.24 -58.67
C PRO A 685 45.18 -13.24 -60.20
N ASP A 686 45.05 -14.41 -60.82
CA ASP A 686 45.11 -14.59 -62.28
C ASP A 686 43.72 -14.48 -62.95
N ASP A 687 42.66 -14.13 -62.21
CA ASP A 687 41.33 -13.92 -62.75
C ASP A 687 41.28 -12.67 -63.65
N PHE A 688 40.24 -12.56 -64.48
CA PHE A 688 40.04 -11.38 -65.35
C PHE A 688 39.48 -10.17 -64.57
N GLU A 689 38.77 -10.45 -63.49
CA GLU A 689 38.26 -9.50 -62.48
C GLU A 689 39.41 -8.80 -61.74
N ASP A 690 39.12 -7.77 -60.96
CA ASP A 690 40.10 -6.80 -60.47
C ASP A 690 40.09 -6.66 -58.93
N SER A 691 41.08 -5.94 -58.39
CA SER A 691 41.17 -5.62 -56.97
C SER A 691 41.66 -4.19 -56.76
N ARG A 692 40.97 -3.48 -55.86
CA ARG A 692 41.18 -2.08 -55.53
C ARG A 692 41.66 -1.93 -54.08
N ILE A 693 42.65 -1.09 -53.86
CA ILE A 693 43.32 -0.86 -52.57
C ILE A 693 42.88 0.49 -51.98
N PHE A 694 42.50 0.48 -50.71
CA PHE A 694 42.26 1.72 -49.96
C PHE A 694 43.56 2.51 -49.75
N PRO A 695 43.57 3.83 -50.03
CA PRO A 695 44.76 4.65 -49.88
C PRO A 695 45.19 4.79 -48.42
N ALA A 696 46.47 5.09 -48.20
CA ALA A 696 47.02 5.31 -46.87
C ALA A 696 46.27 6.43 -46.12
N GLY A 697 45.86 6.15 -44.89
CA GLY A 697 45.12 7.07 -44.03
C GLY A 697 43.60 6.96 -44.12
N ALA A 698 43.05 6.03 -44.92
CA ALA A 698 41.63 5.71 -44.89
C ALA A 698 41.26 5.08 -43.54
N VAL A 699 40.24 5.62 -42.85
CA VAL A 699 39.81 5.16 -41.53
C VAL A 699 38.29 5.14 -41.48
N LEU A 700 37.70 4.05 -40.99
CA LEU A 700 36.26 3.95 -40.71
C LEU A 700 36.00 3.97 -39.19
N PRO A 701 35.34 5.01 -38.64
CA PRO A 701 35.02 5.06 -37.21
C PRO A 701 34.07 3.96 -36.76
N ALA A 702 34.01 3.73 -35.44
CA ALA A 702 33.15 2.72 -34.84
C ALA A 702 31.66 3.03 -35.04
N GLY A 703 30.91 2.08 -35.59
CA GLY A 703 29.47 2.21 -35.84
C GLY A 703 29.09 3.03 -37.07
N GLU A 704 30.06 3.50 -37.85
CA GLU A 704 29.84 4.29 -39.06
C GLU A 704 29.94 3.42 -40.34
N THR A 705 29.46 3.98 -41.45
CA THR A 705 29.50 3.40 -42.80
C THR A 705 30.47 4.14 -43.72
N LEU A 706 30.88 3.48 -44.80
CA LEU A 706 31.73 4.03 -45.85
C LEU A 706 31.26 3.51 -47.20
N VAL A 707 31.00 4.41 -48.15
CA VAL A 707 30.43 4.11 -49.46
C VAL A 707 31.48 4.24 -50.56
N ILE A 708 31.64 3.19 -51.36
CA ILE A 708 32.51 3.12 -52.53
C ILE A 708 31.63 3.01 -53.77
N ALA A 709 31.76 3.91 -54.74
CA ALA A 709 30.98 3.87 -55.98
C ALA A 709 31.85 3.60 -57.21
N THR A 710 31.23 3.07 -58.28
CA THR A 710 31.91 2.88 -59.57
C THR A 710 32.36 4.23 -60.14
N THR A 711 31.49 5.25 -60.12
CA THR A 711 31.85 6.65 -60.42
C THR A 711 31.21 7.59 -59.39
N ALA A 712 31.94 8.60 -58.91
CA ALA A 712 31.38 9.63 -58.04
C ALA A 712 30.28 10.44 -58.73
N THR A 713 30.45 10.72 -60.02
CA THR A 713 29.48 11.52 -60.80
C THR A 713 28.15 10.78 -61.01
N GLY A 714 28.16 9.48 -61.32
CA GLY A 714 26.96 8.65 -61.45
C GLY A 714 26.26 8.47 -60.10
N PHE A 715 27.01 8.15 -59.05
CA PHE A 715 26.49 8.04 -57.69
C PHE A 715 25.82 9.34 -57.22
N GLN A 716 26.48 10.49 -57.36
CA GLN A 716 25.93 11.78 -56.93
C GLN A 716 24.67 12.16 -57.71
N SER A 717 24.61 11.86 -59.01
CA SER A 717 23.43 12.09 -59.83
C SER A 717 22.21 11.33 -59.29
N LYS A 718 22.42 10.12 -58.76
CA LYS A 718 21.36 9.26 -58.22
C LYS A 718 20.98 9.59 -56.77
N PHE A 719 21.96 9.66 -55.88
CA PHE A 719 21.73 9.75 -54.43
C PHE A 719 21.82 11.18 -53.87
N GLY A 720 22.31 12.14 -54.66
CA GLY A 720 22.33 13.56 -54.31
C GLY A 720 23.49 14.00 -53.41
N PHE A 721 24.45 13.13 -53.13
CA PHE A 721 25.68 13.41 -52.38
C PHE A 721 26.87 12.62 -52.94
N LEU A 722 28.11 12.99 -52.59
CA LEU A 722 29.31 12.30 -53.06
C LEU A 722 29.58 11.03 -52.24
N PRO A 723 30.07 9.93 -52.84
CA PRO A 723 30.54 8.77 -52.10
C PRO A 723 31.85 9.08 -51.36
N ASP A 724 32.29 8.19 -50.46
CA ASP A 724 33.55 8.34 -49.73
C ASP A 724 34.76 7.99 -50.62
N PHE A 725 34.60 7.03 -51.53
CA PHE A 725 35.60 6.64 -52.52
C PHE A 725 34.96 6.36 -53.88
N GLU A 726 35.73 6.49 -54.95
CA GLU A 726 35.35 6.04 -56.29
C GLU A 726 36.36 5.06 -56.89
N ILE A 727 35.89 4.18 -57.79
CA ILE A 727 36.74 3.21 -58.51
C ILE A 727 37.33 3.86 -59.76
N LEU A 728 36.51 4.60 -60.51
CA LEU A 728 36.93 5.33 -61.70
C LEU A 728 37.01 6.83 -61.36
N SER A 729 38.16 7.44 -61.61
CA SER A 729 38.42 8.85 -61.31
C SER A 729 37.54 9.80 -62.14
N THR A 730 36.41 10.22 -61.58
CA THR A 730 35.42 11.09 -62.23
C THR A 730 35.17 12.41 -61.51
N ASP A 731 35.43 12.51 -60.20
CA ASP A 731 35.34 13.74 -59.42
C ASP A 731 36.61 13.98 -58.58
N PRO A 732 37.36 15.08 -58.80
CA PRO A 732 38.60 15.36 -58.07
C PRO A 732 38.42 15.61 -56.56
N LEU A 733 37.19 15.72 -56.04
CA LEU A 733 36.87 15.83 -54.62
C LEU A 733 36.71 14.48 -53.92
N VAL A 734 36.53 13.39 -54.68
CA VAL A 734 36.38 12.04 -54.14
C VAL A 734 37.72 11.30 -54.30
N PRO A 735 38.28 10.72 -53.22
CA PRO A 735 39.47 9.89 -53.33
C PRO A 735 39.24 8.61 -54.16
N ASP A 736 40.17 8.31 -55.06
CA ASP A 736 40.18 7.07 -55.82
C ASP A 736 40.67 5.89 -54.98
N LEU A 737 40.09 4.69 -55.19
CA LEU A 737 40.77 3.46 -54.82
C LEU A 737 41.92 3.16 -55.80
N ILE A 738 43.01 2.61 -55.27
CA ILE A 738 44.25 2.38 -56.01
C ILE A 738 44.20 1.00 -56.67
N ASP A 739 44.51 0.93 -57.96
CA ASP A 739 44.67 -0.33 -58.71
C ASP A 739 45.69 -1.28 -58.04
N ASP A 740 45.36 -2.56 -57.86
CA ASP A 740 46.31 -3.60 -57.45
C ASP A 740 46.82 -4.40 -58.65
N PRO A 741 47.98 -4.05 -59.25
CA PRO A 741 48.47 -4.74 -60.46
C PRO A 741 48.89 -6.20 -60.23
N ALA A 742 48.81 -6.70 -58.98
CA ALA A 742 49.06 -8.10 -58.67
C ALA A 742 47.80 -8.98 -58.81
N TRP A 743 46.64 -8.39 -59.07
CA TRP A 743 45.35 -9.07 -59.20
C TRP A 743 44.62 -8.51 -60.43
N GLY A 744 44.21 -9.38 -61.35
CA GLY A 744 43.39 -8.95 -62.49
C GLY A 744 44.14 -8.46 -63.73
N ASP A 745 43.39 -8.19 -64.79
CA ASP A 745 43.90 -7.53 -66.00
C ASP A 745 43.94 -6.00 -65.76
N PRO A 746 45.10 -5.33 -65.87
CA PRO A 746 45.18 -3.87 -65.69
C PRO A 746 44.40 -3.04 -66.73
N ALA A 747 43.78 -3.70 -67.72
CA ALA A 747 42.83 -3.09 -68.65
C ALA A 747 41.36 -3.12 -68.18
N THR A 748 41.05 -3.78 -67.06
CA THR A 748 39.72 -3.87 -66.45
C THR A 748 39.66 -3.05 -65.16
N PHE A 749 38.48 -3.02 -64.54
CA PHE A 749 38.26 -2.40 -63.24
C PHE A 749 37.26 -3.27 -62.45
N LEU A 750 37.24 -3.11 -61.13
CA LEU A 750 36.26 -3.77 -60.26
C LEU A 750 34.85 -3.38 -60.70
N GLN A 751 34.07 -4.35 -61.18
CA GLN A 751 32.78 -4.11 -61.79
C GLN A 751 31.77 -5.14 -61.28
N LEU A 752 30.59 -4.68 -60.87
CA LEU A 752 29.57 -5.57 -60.34
C LEU A 752 28.72 -6.19 -61.46
N GLY A 753 28.71 -7.51 -61.57
CA GLY A 753 27.92 -8.20 -62.60
C GLY A 753 26.42 -8.31 -62.28
N ASN A 754 25.52 -7.76 -63.12
CA ASN A 754 24.05 -7.87 -62.91
C ASN A 754 23.52 -9.33 -62.96
N GLY A 755 24.29 -10.26 -63.54
CA GLY A 755 23.98 -11.70 -63.54
C GLY A 755 24.44 -12.44 -62.26
N GLY A 756 25.28 -11.80 -61.46
CA GLY A 756 25.89 -12.30 -60.24
C GLY A 756 27.42 -12.23 -60.26
N ASP A 757 27.98 -12.07 -59.06
CA ASP A 757 29.37 -11.72 -58.82
C ASP A 757 29.77 -11.97 -57.34
N GLU A 758 31.00 -11.62 -57.01
CA GLU A 758 31.61 -11.64 -55.70
C GLU A 758 32.06 -10.23 -55.29
N VAL A 759 31.83 -9.86 -54.02
CA VAL A 759 32.40 -8.67 -53.41
C VAL A 759 33.21 -9.12 -52.22
N ILE A 760 34.53 -9.05 -52.37
CA ILE A 760 35.50 -9.62 -51.43
C ILE A 760 36.24 -8.51 -50.71
N LEU A 761 36.11 -8.47 -49.40
CA LEU A 761 36.84 -7.56 -48.54
C LEU A 761 38.03 -8.29 -47.89
N ARG A 762 39.24 -7.79 -48.15
CA ARG A 762 40.48 -8.32 -47.57
C ARG A 762 41.17 -7.27 -46.71
N ASN A 763 41.79 -7.70 -45.60
CA ASN A 763 42.59 -6.82 -44.76
C ASN A 763 43.97 -6.49 -45.40
N ASP A 764 44.78 -5.71 -44.70
CA ASP A 764 46.13 -5.29 -45.10
C ASP A 764 47.13 -6.44 -45.33
N LEU A 765 46.83 -7.64 -44.83
CA LEU A 765 47.61 -8.86 -45.06
C LEU A 765 47.07 -9.70 -46.24
N GLY A 766 46.01 -9.26 -46.91
CA GLY A 766 45.36 -9.97 -47.99
C GLY A 766 44.45 -11.13 -47.54
N ILE A 767 44.10 -11.19 -46.24
CA ILE A 767 43.19 -12.19 -45.70
C ILE A 767 41.75 -11.72 -45.92
N VAL A 768 40.88 -12.58 -46.45
CA VAL A 768 39.43 -12.31 -46.57
C VAL A 768 38.83 -12.17 -45.18
N ILE A 769 38.14 -11.04 -44.94
CA ILE A 769 37.50 -10.73 -43.66
C ILE A 769 35.99 -10.60 -43.77
N ASP A 770 35.45 -10.32 -44.95
CA ASP A 770 34.02 -10.43 -45.24
C ASP A 770 33.84 -10.65 -46.75
N LEU A 771 32.70 -11.22 -47.14
CA LEU A 771 32.39 -11.57 -48.51
C LEU A 771 30.88 -11.53 -48.76
N LEU A 772 30.48 -10.95 -49.88
CA LEU A 772 29.15 -11.14 -50.44
C LEU A 772 29.26 -11.87 -51.79
N VAL A 773 28.49 -12.94 -51.96
CA VAL A 773 28.35 -13.63 -53.26
C VAL A 773 26.90 -13.53 -53.69
N TYR A 774 26.60 -13.25 -54.95
CA TYR A 774 25.22 -13.18 -55.44
C TYR A 774 25.06 -13.72 -56.87
N GLY A 775 23.84 -14.13 -57.23
CA GLY A 775 23.53 -14.61 -58.58
C GLY A 775 24.37 -15.81 -59.03
N SER A 776 25.08 -15.67 -60.15
CA SER A 776 26.03 -16.68 -60.68
C SER A 776 27.40 -16.75 -59.99
N GLY A 777 27.73 -15.83 -59.07
CA GLY A 777 29.00 -15.85 -58.33
C GLY A 777 29.15 -17.10 -57.43
N SER A 778 30.38 -17.47 -57.10
CA SER A 778 30.69 -18.65 -56.28
C SER A 778 32.05 -18.56 -55.56
N TYR A 779 32.01 -18.48 -54.22
CA TYR A 779 33.18 -18.61 -53.36
C TYR A 779 33.12 -19.83 -52.42
N PRO A 780 34.22 -20.58 -52.21
CA PRO A 780 34.21 -21.75 -51.33
C PRO A 780 33.78 -21.43 -49.89
N GLY A 781 32.71 -22.08 -49.43
CA GLY A 781 32.26 -22.00 -48.04
C GLY A 781 31.23 -20.90 -47.74
N VAL A 782 30.86 -20.09 -48.74
CA VAL A 782 29.86 -19.01 -48.58
C VAL A 782 28.60 -19.35 -49.36
N ALA A 783 27.44 -19.18 -48.72
CA ALA A 783 26.16 -19.38 -49.39
C ALA A 783 25.68 -18.05 -50.02
N GLY A 784 25.73 -17.98 -51.36
CA GLY A 784 25.40 -16.77 -52.11
C GLY A 784 23.93 -16.37 -52.08
N CYS A 785 23.70 -15.07 -52.31
CA CYS A 785 22.39 -14.46 -52.44
C CYS A 785 21.71 -14.79 -53.76
N PRO A 786 20.37 -14.91 -53.77
CA PRO A 786 19.62 -14.77 -55.01
C PRO A 786 19.81 -13.36 -55.59
N LEU A 787 19.56 -13.21 -56.89
CA LEU A 787 19.44 -11.88 -57.50
C LEU A 787 18.28 -11.11 -56.86
N VAL A 788 18.38 -9.77 -56.84
CA VAL A 788 17.33 -8.88 -56.35
C VAL A 788 16.10 -8.97 -57.25
N ALA A 789 14.93 -8.66 -56.71
CA ALA A 789 13.66 -8.85 -57.40
C ALA A 789 13.44 -7.89 -58.58
N ALA A 790 14.13 -6.75 -58.60
CA ALA A 790 14.05 -5.75 -59.66
C ALA A 790 15.35 -4.93 -59.73
N PRO A 791 15.66 -4.33 -60.90
CA PRO A 791 16.67 -3.27 -60.97
C PRO A 791 16.34 -2.16 -59.97
N ASP A 792 17.37 -1.46 -59.51
CA ASP A 792 17.33 -0.41 -58.49
C ASP A 792 17.19 -0.89 -57.04
N HIS A 793 17.17 -2.21 -56.81
CA HIS A 793 17.23 -2.79 -55.46
C HIS A 793 18.67 -3.12 -55.07
N SER A 794 18.98 -3.07 -53.77
CA SER A 794 20.27 -3.46 -53.19
C SER A 794 20.16 -4.77 -52.40
N LEU A 795 21.30 -5.43 -52.20
CA LEU A 795 21.46 -6.43 -51.15
C LEU A 795 21.95 -5.72 -49.89
N GLU A 796 21.10 -5.63 -48.87
CA GLU A 796 21.39 -4.94 -47.60
C GLU A 796 21.53 -5.94 -46.46
N ARG A 797 22.59 -5.83 -45.66
CA ARG A 797 22.86 -6.68 -44.51
C ARG A 797 21.89 -6.39 -43.36
N TYR A 798 21.09 -7.37 -42.93
CA TYR A 798 20.04 -7.20 -41.93
C TYR A 798 19.99 -8.36 -40.90
N PRO A 799 20.48 -8.16 -39.66
CA PRO A 799 21.00 -6.91 -39.11
C PRO A 799 22.45 -6.64 -39.54
N PHE A 800 22.79 -5.35 -39.71
CA PHE A 800 24.11 -4.89 -40.21
C PHE A 800 25.33 -5.40 -39.42
N TRP A 801 25.15 -5.85 -38.19
CA TRP A 801 26.23 -6.21 -37.26
C TRP A 801 26.52 -7.72 -37.20
N ARG A 802 25.75 -8.53 -37.93
CA ARG A 802 25.87 -9.99 -37.93
C ARG A 802 26.55 -10.47 -39.20
N ASP A 803 27.38 -11.49 -39.04
CA ASP A 803 27.93 -12.24 -40.14
C ASP A 803 27.90 -13.74 -39.84
N SER A 804 27.29 -14.50 -40.74
CA SER A 804 27.10 -15.94 -40.64
C SER A 804 27.63 -16.70 -41.86
N ASP A 805 28.20 -15.99 -42.84
CA ASP A 805 28.58 -16.49 -44.17
C ASP A 805 27.40 -17.11 -44.96
N VAL A 806 26.16 -16.81 -44.56
CA VAL A 806 24.93 -17.33 -45.16
C VAL A 806 24.05 -16.17 -45.58
N CYS A 807 23.98 -15.91 -46.88
CA CYS A 807 23.24 -14.75 -47.38
C CYS A 807 21.80 -14.65 -46.87
N ALA A 808 21.04 -15.76 -46.84
CA ALA A 808 19.64 -15.72 -46.41
C ALA A 808 19.46 -15.27 -44.95
N ASP A 809 20.51 -15.37 -44.13
CA ASP A 809 20.52 -14.94 -42.73
C ASP A 809 21.12 -13.54 -42.55
N ASP A 810 22.02 -13.14 -43.45
CA ASP A 810 22.80 -11.91 -43.34
C ASP A 810 22.26 -10.77 -44.21
N PHE A 811 21.68 -11.04 -45.38
CA PHE A 811 21.26 -10.04 -46.37
C PHE A 811 19.78 -10.18 -46.76
N ARG A 812 19.17 -9.05 -47.08
CA ARG A 812 17.83 -8.96 -47.66
C ARG A 812 17.87 -8.20 -48.98
N ASP A 813 16.95 -8.54 -49.87
CA ASP A 813 16.61 -7.70 -51.01
C ASP A 813 15.91 -6.43 -50.51
N TRP A 814 16.51 -5.28 -50.81
CA TRP A 814 16.06 -3.98 -50.33
C TRP A 814 15.68 -3.06 -51.47
N ALA A 815 14.40 -2.67 -51.49
CA ALA A 815 13.80 -1.91 -52.58
C ALA A 815 14.13 -0.40 -52.56
N PHE A 816 14.84 0.08 -51.53
CA PHE A 816 15.09 1.50 -51.32
C PHE A 816 16.54 1.77 -50.92
N PRO A 817 17.52 1.55 -51.82
CA PRO A 817 18.92 1.70 -51.47
C PRO A 817 19.22 3.04 -50.78
N ASN A 818 19.84 2.97 -49.61
CA ASN A 818 20.00 4.09 -48.69
C ASN A 818 21.46 4.20 -48.22
N PRO A 819 22.42 4.40 -49.16
CA PRO A 819 23.83 4.45 -48.83
C PRO A 819 24.12 5.51 -47.77
N GLY A 820 25.00 5.18 -46.84
CA GLY A 820 25.36 5.95 -45.65
C GLY A 820 24.43 5.74 -44.45
N GLN A 821 23.49 4.79 -44.48
CA GLN A 821 22.52 4.58 -43.40
C GLN A 821 22.35 3.09 -43.05
N LEU A 822 22.51 2.78 -41.76
CA LEU A 822 22.30 1.43 -41.24
C LEU A 822 20.81 1.14 -40.96
N PRO A 823 20.35 -0.11 -41.13
CA PRO A 823 18.97 -0.54 -40.92
C PRO A 823 18.44 -0.54 -39.47
#